data_AF-X0J279-F1
#
_entry.id   AF-X0J279-F1
#
_cell.length_a   1.000
_cell.length_b   1.000
_cell.length_c   1.000
_cell.angle_alpha   90.00
_cell.angle_beta   90.00
_cell.angle_gamma   90.00
#
_symmetry.space_group_name_H-M   'P 1'
#
loop_
_entity.id
_entity.type
_entity.pdbx_description
1 polymer ?
#
loop_
_entity_poly.entity_id
_entity_poly.type
_entity_poly.pdbx_seq_one_letter_code
_entity_poly.pdbx_strand_id
1 'polypeptide(L)'
;MILELMATVWSFFTTFASPEVDKTKLNQLRNTVRHSLKRSVLSEASFLPESQIKKLVTPDKIKVLLPNAKPELVDFICKHAQRLFLTASLHHGNLQDIMDTFKYHGMTDKELPIRDLASEDKYCDVHTEGLQRVCSHEKALEAFHRWDTHDVWTFYNDQWTFCAPILDMGCSSHEFHAKHILPFIEKGTTQKDGHFSTVFQAAIHPSHQIIHGSSKSNTDQTRVALKELKNLSEQNYNVHVSWLNEANALFQIAELRHKHLISQATAFKQGERRFIMLEWANGGTLRDIWQTESHDRSFLDGNKVMRVLEELTGLASALSRLHGTNTRTKTAKATSADRTKKGATSRSKTIFSQGQGDGDGNRLTVPKIRFEGVSSDDGDDSSDNAEEQHWRHGDLKPENILHFKDEKSPWLGTLKIADLGLAKQHVFATTQRQDPTRQRYTTSHYEAPEVITTMNSRVPRSRRYDIWSMGCIIFEYMIWLLYGYEEGLRSFYNEEKDINTHQETLYFTADLTTRQAQVSDVARSWISHILDVDPECNRATPSVIRDLVVLVRDKLLVVDLPQGSMSQDDIKICRASADDLERSLKNIKRMAIDDEQKGGRYLSSGKSRNEVSPPRPQRVRRQSFLSTSSGSTSKQSNLVRALV
;
A
#
# COMPACT_ATOMS: atom_id res chain seq x y z
N MET A 1 -9.45 36.78 -15.98
CA MET A 1 -9.97 37.45 -14.77
C MET A 1 -9.01 37.45 -13.58
N ILE A 2 -8.75 36.38 -12.82
CA ILE A 2 -7.78 36.44 -11.67
C ILE A 2 -6.33 36.64 -12.16
N LEU A 3 -5.94 36.03 -13.27
CA LEU A 3 -4.62 36.22 -13.90
C LEU A 3 -4.41 37.63 -14.49
N GLU A 4 -5.50 38.33 -14.86
CA GLU A 4 -5.42 39.70 -15.39
C GLU A 4 -5.43 40.74 -14.28
N LEU A 5 -6.17 40.49 -13.19
CA LEU A 5 -6.13 41.37 -12.00
C LEU A 5 -4.73 41.40 -11.38
N MET A 6 -4.02 40.26 -11.34
CA MET A 6 -2.64 40.16 -10.88
C MET A 6 -1.65 40.93 -11.77
N ALA A 7 -1.93 41.08 -13.07
CA ALA A 7 -1.08 41.83 -14.00
C ALA A 7 -1.26 43.35 -13.86
N THR A 8 -2.49 43.80 -13.61
CA THR A 8 -2.80 45.24 -13.49
C THR A 8 -2.31 45.87 -12.19
N VAL A 9 -2.37 45.14 -11.06
CA VAL A 9 -1.85 45.64 -9.76
C VAL A 9 -0.32 45.71 -9.75
N TRP A 10 0.37 44.88 -10.54
CA TRP A 10 1.84 44.83 -10.61
C TRP A 10 2.46 45.99 -11.42
N SER A 11 1.69 46.66 -12.28
CA SER A 11 2.21 47.73 -13.15
C SER A 11 2.33 49.11 -12.46
N PHE A 12 1.74 49.29 -11.28
CA PHE A 12 1.54 50.62 -10.69
C PHE A 12 2.61 51.08 -9.68
N PHE A 13 3.60 50.25 -9.32
CA PHE A 13 4.49 50.54 -8.17
C PHE A 13 5.98 50.79 -8.51
N THR A 14 6.31 51.19 -9.74
CA THR A 14 7.71 51.52 -10.10
C THR A 14 8.02 53.01 -9.98
N THR A 15 8.13 53.53 -8.75
CA THR A 15 8.88 54.78 -8.53
C THR A 15 9.25 54.92 -7.06
N PHE A 16 10.54 54.73 -6.76
CA PHE A 16 11.42 55.51 -5.87
C PHE A 16 12.70 54.68 -5.57
N ALA A 17 13.79 55.39 -5.27
CA ALA A 17 15.18 54.98 -5.50
C ALA A 17 15.85 54.32 -4.28
N SER A 18 16.74 53.35 -4.55
CA SER A 18 17.98 53.12 -3.78
C SER A 18 19.01 52.44 -4.73
N PRO A 19 20.30 52.83 -4.73
CA PRO A 19 21.27 52.42 -5.72
C PRO A 19 22.16 51.29 -5.19
N GLU A 20 21.84 50.01 -5.44
CA GLU A 20 22.82 48.92 -5.22
C GLU A 20 22.44 47.56 -5.82
N VAL A 21 21.16 47.28 -6.04
CA VAL A 21 20.72 46.12 -6.83
C VAL A 21 20.37 46.58 -8.25
N ASP A 22 21.01 46.00 -9.26
CA ASP A 22 20.64 46.23 -10.66
C ASP A 22 19.22 45.69 -10.89
N LYS A 23 18.23 46.60 -10.86
CA LYS A 23 16.80 46.29 -11.01
C LYS A 23 16.53 45.49 -12.28
N THR A 24 17.34 45.69 -13.33
CA THR A 24 17.24 44.93 -14.58
C THR A 24 17.58 43.46 -14.36
N LYS A 25 18.70 43.18 -13.68
CA LYS A 25 19.12 41.80 -13.36
C LYS A 25 18.17 41.11 -12.38
N LEU A 26 17.68 41.84 -11.37
CA LEU A 26 16.69 41.29 -10.44
C LEU A 26 15.38 40.93 -11.18
N ASN A 27 14.93 41.78 -12.10
CA ASN A 27 13.76 41.48 -12.93
C ASN A 27 14.01 40.29 -13.88
N GLN A 28 15.23 40.14 -14.42
CA GLN A 28 15.61 38.96 -15.20
C GLN A 28 15.57 37.68 -14.34
N LEU A 29 16.06 37.72 -13.09
CA LEU A 29 15.93 36.59 -12.16
C LEU A 29 14.46 36.26 -11.91
N ARG A 30 13.63 37.26 -11.57
CA ARG A 30 12.18 37.08 -11.33
C ARG A 30 11.47 36.46 -12.54
N ASN A 31 11.79 36.93 -13.74
CA ASN A 31 11.26 36.35 -14.97
C ASN A 31 11.74 34.92 -15.17
N THR A 32 13.01 34.63 -14.91
CA THR A 32 13.54 33.25 -15.00
C THR A 32 12.84 32.33 -14.01
N VAL A 33 12.63 32.77 -12.77
CA VAL A 33 11.88 32.02 -11.75
C VAL A 33 10.48 31.70 -12.27
N ARG A 34 9.73 32.70 -12.76
CA ARG A 34 8.37 32.53 -13.29
C ARG A 34 8.30 31.50 -14.43
N HIS A 35 9.24 31.54 -15.38
CA HIS A 35 9.27 30.58 -16.50
C HIS A 35 9.71 29.17 -16.06
N SER A 36 10.42 29.06 -14.94
CA SER A 36 10.89 27.79 -14.38
C SER A 36 9.90 27.14 -13.42
N LEU A 37 8.81 27.82 -13.05
CA LEU A 37 7.77 27.26 -12.20
C LEU A 37 7.11 26.04 -12.86
N LYS A 38 6.76 25.06 -12.02
CA LYS A 38 6.01 23.87 -12.41
C LYS A 38 4.68 23.86 -11.67
N ARG A 39 3.62 23.52 -12.39
CA ARG A 39 2.28 23.38 -11.81
C ARG A 39 2.15 22.02 -11.11
N SER A 40 1.70 22.06 -9.86
CA SER A 40 1.23 20.90 -9.14
C SER A 40 -0.22 20.59 -9.54
N VAL A 41 -0.49 19.35 -9.93
CA VAL A 41 -1.86 18.90 -10.24
C VAL A 41 -2.68 18.62 -8.99
N LEU A 42 -2.03 18.28 -7.87
CA LEU A 42 -2.73 17.90 -6.63
C LEU A 42 -3.05 19.12 -5.76
N SER A 43 -2.19 20.13 -5.81
CA SER A 43 -2.34 21.39 -5.05
C SER A 43 -2.94 22.51 -5.91
N GLU A 44 -3.04 22.32 -7.23
CA GLU A 44 -3.46 23.31 -8.22
C GLU A 44 -2.67 24.64 -8.20
N ALA A 45 -1.48 24.64 -7.59
CA ALA A 45 -0.59 25.78 -7.44
C ALA A 45 0.76 25.52 -8.14
N SER A 46 1.58 26.56 -8.32
CA SER A 46 2.90 26.43 -8.95
C SER A 46 4.03 26.54 -7.95
N PHE A 47 5.04 25.69 -8.08
CA PHE A 47 6.24 25.69 -7.24
C PHE A 47 7.49 25.75 -8.11
N LEU A 48 8.61 26.19 -7.53
CA LEU A 48 9.91 26.14 -8.17
C LEU A 48 10.60 24.82 -7.80
N PRO A 49 10.95 23.96 -8.78
CA PRO A 49 11.58 22.69 -8.46
C PRO A 49 12.97 22.84 -7.82
N GLU A 50 13.33 21.91 -6.93
CA GLU A 50 14.62 21.86 -6.24
C GLU A 50 15.83 21.93 -7.18
N SER A 51 15.72 21.28 -8.35
CA SER A 51 16.76 21.37 -9.40
C SER A 51 16.93 22.77 -9.96
N GLN A 52 15.86 23.56 -10.06
CA GLN A 52 15.90 24.94 -10.49
C GLN A 52 16.43 25.86 -9.40
N ILE A 53 16.07 25.64 -8.13
CA ILE A 53 16.63 26.37 -6.97
C ILE A 53 18.16 26.27 -7.01
N LYS A 54 18.71 25.05 -7.09
CA LYS A 54 20.17 24.81 -7.17
C LYS A 54 20.83 25.42 -8.41
N LYS A 55 20.10 25.49 -9.54
CA LYS A 55 20.60 26.09 -10.79
C LYS A 55 20.59 27.62 -10.75
N LEU A 56 19.65 28.23 -10.01
CA LEU A 56 19.47 29.69 -9.95
C LEU A 56 20.33 30.31 -8.87
N VAL A 57 20.54 29.62 -7.75
CA VAL A 57 21.32 30.10 -6.61
C VAL A 57 22.73 29.51 -6.66
N THR A 58 23.58 30.09 -7.50
CA THR A 58 25.01 29.72 -7.61
C THR A 58 25.90 30.90 -7.28
N PRO A 59 27.14 30.67 -6.79
CA PRO A 59 28.04 31.76 -6.41
C PRO A 59 28.23 32.82 -7.50
N ASP A 60 28.36 32.39 -8.77
CA ASP A 60 28.55 33.29 -9.91
C ASP A 60 27.31 34.16 -10.16
N LYS A 61 26.11 33.57 -10.11
CA LYS A 61 24.86 34.31 -10.30
C LYS A 61 24.59 35.29 -9.16
N ILE A 62 24.88 34.88 -7.92
CA ILE A 62 24.71 35.73 -6.75
C ILE A 62 25.68 36.91 -6.79
N LYS A 63 26.95 36.71 -7.15
CA LYS A 63 27.92 37.81 -7.32
C LYS A 63 27.52 38.79 -8.41
N VAL A 64 26.91 38.31 -9.50
CA VAL A 64 26.40 39.18 -10.59
C VAL A 64 25.21 40.02 -10.15
N LEU A 65 24.35 39.49 -9.27
CA LEU A 65 23.17 40.15 -8.72
C LEU A 65 23.49 41.09 -7.56
N LEU A 66 24.44 40.70 -6.70
CA LEU A 66 24.87 41.42 -5.50
C LEU A 66 26.40 41.68 -5.59
N PRO A 67 26.85 42.64 -6.43
CA PRO A 67 28.28 42.85 -6.68
C PRO A 67 29.07 43.29 -5.45
N ASN A 68 28.39 43.91 -4.47
CA ASN A 68 29.00 44.41 -3.23
C ASN A 68 28.89 43.41 -2.06
N ALA A 69 28.30 42.22 -2.29
CA ALA A 69 28.16 41.21 -1.25
C ALA A 69 29.52 40.62 -0.85
N LYS A 70 29.77 40.56 0.46
CA LYS A 70 30.98 39.92 0.99
C LYS A 70 30.99 38.41 0.67
N PRO A 71 32.16 37.77 0.51
CA PRO A 71 32.25 36.34 0.21
C PRO A 71 31.49 35.46 1.20
N GLU A 72 31.47 35.82 2.49
CA GLU A 72 30.75 35.05 3.51
C GLU A 72 29.22 35.17 3.36
N LEU A 73 28.70 36.25 2.77
CA LEU A 73 27.26 36.38 2.49
C LEU A 73 26.88 35.49 1.30
N VAL A 74 27.69 35.50 0.24
CA VAL A 74 27.48 34.62 -0.92
C VAL A 74 27.51 33.15 -0.52
N ASP A 75 28.46 32.75 0.33
CA ASP A 75 28.57 31.39 0.84
C ASP A 75 27.34 30.98 1.66
N PHE A 76 26.88 31.88 2.55
CA PHE A 76 25.66 31.68 3.33
C PHE A 76 24.43 31.48 2.45
N ILE A 77 24.22 32.35 1.45
CA ILE A 77 23.11 32.24 0.50
C ILE A 77 23.13 30.89 -0.21
N CYS A 78 24.28 30.49 -0.75
CA CYS A 78 24.38 29.27 -1.54
C CYS A 78 24.27 27.98 -0.69
N LYS A 79 24.74 27.99 0.56
CA LYS A 79 24.76 26.78 1.40
C LYS A 79 23.54 26.63 2.30
N HIS A 80 22.96 27.73 2.76
CA HIS A 80 21.99 27.70 3.86
C HIS A 80 20.69 28.45 3.60
N ALA A 81 20.65 29.36 2.61
CA ALA A 81 19.55 30.31 2.47
C ALA A 81 19.07 30.46 1.00
N GLN A 82 19.01 29.36 0.24
CA GLN A 82 18.64 29.42 -1.17
C GLN A 82 17.16 29.78 -1.35
N ARG A 83 16.28 29.16 -0.55
CA ARG A 83 14.83 29.44 -0.57
C ARG A 83 14.53 30.79 0.03
N LEU A 84 15.22 31.17 1.11
CA LEU A 84 15.14 32.52 1.67
C LEU A 84 15.52 33.58 0.64
N PHE A 85 16.65 33.40 -0.05
CA PHE A 85 17.10 34.33 -1.08
C PHE A 85 16.06 34.49 -2.20
N LEU A 86 15.52 33.38 -2.70
CA LEU A 86 14.52 33.42 -3.77
C LEU A 86 13.21 34.07 -3.30
N THR A 87 12.77 33.78 -2.07
CA THR A 87 11.58 34.43 -1.47
C THR A 87 11.82 35.93 -1.32
N ALA A 88 12.92 36.34 -0.69
CA ALA A 88 13.33 37.74 -0.54
C ALA A 88 13.50 38.45 -1.88
N SER A 89 13.92 37.74 -2.94
CA SER A 89 14.05 38.32 -4.27
C SER A 89 12.72 38.78 -4.86
N LEU A 90 11.57 38.31 -4.34
CA LEU A 90 10.24 38.77 -4.74
C LEU A 90 9.80 40.05 -4.01
N HIS A 91 10.42 40.36 -2.87
CA HIS A 91 10.07 41.51 -2.04
C HIS A 91 10.51 42.87 -2.59
N HIS A 92 9.87 43.91 -2.06
CA HIS A 92 10.32 45.28 -2.16
C HIS A 92 11.42 45.54 -1.11
N GLY A 93 12.43 46.34 -1.46
CA GLY A 93 13.56 46.64 -0.58
C GLY A 93 14.92 46.26 -1.15
N ASN A 94 15.97 46.51 -0.38
CA ASN A 94 17.34 46.16 -0.75
C ASN A 94 17.59 44.68 -0.43
N LEU A 95 17.70 43.85 -1.47
CA LEU A 95 17.91 42.41 -1.34
C LEU A 95 19.20 42.09 -0.56
N GLN A 96 20.27 42.88 -0.72
CA GLN A 96 21.51 42.65 0.03
C GLN A 96 21.30 42.87 1.53
N ASP A 97 20.68 43.99 1.91
CA ASP A 97 20.39 44.33 3.31
C ASP A 97 19.47 43.30 3.97
N ILE A 98 18.47 42.81 3.23
CA ILE A 98 17.57 41.74 3.67
C ILE A 98 18.37 40.47 3.96
N MET A 99 19.23 40.04 3.04
CA MET A 99 20.02 38.81 3.23
C MET A 99 21.08 38.96 4.32
N ASP A 100 21.70 40.14 4.46
CA ASP A 100 22.61 40.44 5.57
C ASP A 100 21.88 40.39 6.92
N THR A 101 20.63 40.88 6.98
CA THR A 101 19.78 40.79 8.17
C THR A 101 19.46 39.34 8.51
N PHE A 102 19.02 38.53 7.54
CA PHE A 102 18.77 37.09 7.76
C PHE A 102 20.03 36.38 8.26
N LYS A 103 21.18 36.63 7.65
CA LYS A 103 22.45 36.07 8.09
C LYS A 103 22.81 36.47 9.52
N TYR A 104 22.65 37.74 9.87
CA TYR A 104 22.97 38.26 11.20
C TYR A 104 22.14 37.60 12.30
N HIS A 105 20.85 37.36 12.05
CA HIS A 105 19.94 36.69 12.98
C HIS A 105 19.99 35.15 12.88
N GLY A 106 20.80 34.59 11.97
CA GLY A 106 20.95 33.14 11.78
C GLY A 106 19.72 32.48 11.13
N MET A 107 18.91 33.22 10.39
CA MET A 107 17.75 32.69 9.69
C MET A 107 18.19 31.96 8.42
N THR A 108 17.90 30.67 8.32
CA THR A 108 18.25 29.79 7.19
C THR A 108 17.00 29.17 6.56
N ASP A 109 17.18 28.38 5.51
CA ASP A 109 16.08 27.61 4.90
C ASP A 109 15.45 26.59 5.87
N LYS A 110 16.09 26.29 7.02
CA LYS A 110 15.53 25.38 8.05
C LYS A 110 14.36 25.99 8.80
N GLU A 111 14.35 27.32 8.93
CA GLU A 111 13.28 28.08 9.59
C GLU A 111 12.10 28.33 8.64
N LEU A 112 12.17 27.87 7.38
CA LEU A 112 11.05 27.86 6.45
C LEU A 112 10.27 26.52 6.53
N PRO A 113 8.94 26.55 6.38
CA PRO A 113 8.11 27.75 6.21
C PRO A 113 7.86 28.48 7.55
N ILE A 114 7.89 29.81 7.54
CA ILE A 114 7.51 30.62 8.70
C ILE A 114 5.99 30.57 8.92
N ARG A 115 5.57 30.71 10.18
CA ARG A 115 4.16 30.87 10.58
C ARG A 115 3.57 32.21 10.13
N ASP A 116 2.25 32.34 10.17
CA ASP A 116 1.54 33.59 9.82
C ASP A 116 1.67 34.63 10.93
N LEU A 117 2.81 35.32 10.94
CA LEU A 117 3.12 36.37 11.89
C LEU A 117 2.17 37.57 11.76
N ALA A 118 1.62 37.85 10.57
CA ALA A 118 0.79 39.03 10.35
C ALA A 118 -0.63 38.90 10.93
N SER A 119 -1.10 37.67 11.14
CA SER A 119 -2.41 37.36 11.73
C SER A 119 -2.45 37.37 13.27
N GLU A 120 -1.29 37.37 13.92
CA GLU A 120 -1.20 37.38 15.39
C GLU A 120 -1.25 38.84 15.89
N ASP A 121 -2.20 39.15 16.78
CA ASP A 121 -2.49 40.51 17.27
C ASP A 121 -1.26 41.29 17.79
N LYS A 122 -0.17 40.59 18.11
CA LYS A 122 1.20 41.10 18.23
C LYS A 122 2.21 40.02 17.86
N TYR A 123 2.79 40.07 16.64
CA TYR A 123 3.79 39.07 16.21
C TYR A 123 5.08 39.09 17.03
N CYS A 124 5.33 40.15 17.79
CA CYS A 124 6.43 40.30 18.73
C CYS A 124 5.92 40.95 20.02
N ASP A 125 5.68 40.14 21.05
CA ASP A 125 5.54 40.63 22.41
C ASP A 125 6.94 40.78 23.02
N VAL A 126 7.34 42.03 23.20
CA VAL A 126 8.61 42.39 23.83
C VAL A 126 8.38 42.50 25.33
N HIS A 127 9.04 41.64 26.09
CA HIS A 127 9.14 41.79 27.54
C HIS A 127 10.61 42.03 27.92
N THR A 128 10.81 42.84 28.95
CA THR A 128 12.14 43.11 29.50
C THR A 128 12.38 42.23 30.72
N GLU A 129 13.31 41.30 30.62
CA GLU A 129 13.89 40.61 31.78
C GLU A 129 15.23 41.30 32.11
N GLY A 130 15.19 42.26 33.04
CA GLY A 130 16.35 43.09 33.35
C GLY A 130 16.73 44.02 32.19
N LEU A 131 17.98 43.95 31.71
CA LEU A 131 18.52 44.72 30.57
C LEU A 131 18.37 43.99 29.22
N GLN A 132 17.86 42.76 29.21
CA GLN A 132 17.72 41.96 27.98
C GLN A 132 16.31 42.10 27.39
N ARG A 133 16.26 42.45 26.10
CA ARG A 133 15.03 42.41 25.30
C ARG A 133 14.74 40.95 24.95
N VAL A 134 13.68 40.39 25.49
CA VAL A 134 13.26 39.02 25.20
C VAL A 134 12.00 39.07 24.35
N CYS A 135 12.06 38.41 23.20
CA CYS A 135 10.92 38.28 22.30
C CYS A 135 10.27 36.89 22.51
N SER A 136 8.95 36.82 22.37
CA SER A 136 8.18 35.56 22.52
C SER A 136 8.37 34.55 21.37
N HIS A 137 9.12 34.90 20.34
CA HIS A 137 9.35 34.09 19.14
C HIS A 137 10.82 33.70 19.01
N GLU A 138 11.10 32.72 18.13
CA GLU A 138 12.46 32.26 17.87
C GLU A 138 13.38 33.40 17.42
N LYS A 139 14.66 33.31 17.81
CA LYS A 139 15.68 34.34 17.55
C LYS A 139 15.86 34.63 16.06
N ALA A 140 15.74 33.63 15.20
CA ALA A 140 15.84 33.83 13.75
C ALA A 140 14.75 34.76 13.19
N LEU A 141 13.56 34.77 13.80
CA LEU A 141 12.42 35.60 13.37
C LEU A 141 12.59 37.08 13.74
N GLU A 142 13.57 37.43 14.57
CA GLU A 142 13.95 38.83 14.83
C GLU A 142 14.35 39.58 13.54
N ALA A 143 14.74 38.85 12.48
CA ALA A 143 15.03 39.43 11.18
C ALA A 143 13.85 40.22 10.57
N PHE A 144 12.61 39.93 10.99
CA PHE A 144 11.39 40.61 10.55
C PHE A 144 10.99 41.79 11.43
N HIS A 145 11.74 42.16 12.48
CA HIS A 145 11.39 43.29 13.36
C HIS A 145 11.38 44.66 12.68
N ARG A 146 12.08 44.77 11.54
CA ARG A 146 12.15 46.01 10.76
C ARG A 146 11.19 46.01 9.56
N TRP A 147 10.45 44.93 9.38
CA TRP A 147 9.49 44.77 8.29
C TRP A 147 8.13 45.25 8.76
N ASP A 148 7.40 45.93 7.88
CA ASP A 148 6.00 46.23 8.18
C ASP A 148 5.13 44.96 8.03
N THR A 149 3.90 45.04 8.52
CA THR A 149 2.97 43.91 8.52
C THR A 149 2.64 43.42 7.10
N HIS A 150 2.65 44.31 6.11
CA HIS A 150 2.36 43.97 4.71
C HIS A 150 3.51 43.20 4.07
N ASP A 151 4.75 43.63 4.31
CA ASP A 151 5.95 42.95 3.84
C ASP A 151 6.09 41.55 4.47
N VAL A 152 5.84 41.41 5.78
CA VAL A 152 5.84 40.10 6.44
C VAL A 152 4.75 39.19 5.87
N TRP A 153 3.54 39.71 5.67
CA TRP A 153 2.44 38.94 5.08
C TRP A 153 2.74 38.49 3.64
N THR A 154 3.36 39.36 2.84
CA THR A 154 3.77 39.02 1.48
C THR A 154 4.82 37.90 1.49
N PHE A 155 5.79 37.94 2.42
CA PHE A 155 6.84 36.92 2.55
C PHE A 155 6.25 35.59 2.95
N TYR A 156 5.34 35.64 3.93
CA TYR A 156 4.60 34.50 4.40
C TYR A 156 3.81 33.80 3.28
N ASN A 157 3.29 34.53 2.30
CA ASN A 157 2.55 33.94 1.18
C ASN A 157 3.47 33.48 0.03
N ASP A 158 4.55 34.20 -0.24
CA ASP A 158 5.44 33.90 -1.36
C ASP A 158 6.34 32.68 -1.11
N GLN A 159 6.74 32.44 0.16
CA GLN A 159 7.64 31.33 0.53
C GLN A 159 7.18 29.96 0.04
N TRP A 160 5.86 29.72 -0.04
CA TRP A 160 5.30 28.40 -0.38
C TRP A 160 5.66 27.97 -1.81
N THR A 161 5.94 28.95 -2.69
CA THR A 161 6.45 28.71 -4.05
C THR A 161 7.80 27.99 -4.04
N PHE A 162 8.61 28.19 -3.01
CA PHE A 162 9.98 27.68 -2.89
C PHE A 162 10.12 26.54 -1.88
N CYS A 163 9.07 26.27 -1.09
CA CYS A 163 9.04 25.29 -0.01
C CYS A 163 8.28 24.00 -0.36
N ALA A 164 8.24 23.61 -1.64
CA ALA A 164 7.68 22.32 -2.02
C ALA A 164 8.47 21.17 -1.37
N PRO A 165 7.81 20.22 -0.67
CA PRO A 165 8.50 19.19 0.09
C PRO A 165 9.26 18.21 -0.82
N ILE A 166 10.29 17.55 -0.26
CA ILE A 166 10.89 16.36 -0.87
C ILE A 166 10.12 15.15 -0.34
N LEU A 167 9.57 14.33 -1.23
CA LEU A 167 8.79 13.15 -0.87
C LEU A 167 9.71 11.93 -0.76
N ASP A 168 9.75 11.33 0.42
CA ASP A 168 10.48 10.09 0.68
C ASP A 168 9.56 8.88 0.51
N MET A 169 9.94 7.94 -0.36
CA MET A 169 9.27 6.65 -0.54
C MET A 169 9.70 5.61 0.52
N GLY A 170 10.50 6.02 1.50
CA GLY A 170 10.75 5.28 2.73
C GLY A 170 9.48 5.15 3.58
N CYS A 171 9.33 4.02 4.26
CA CYS A 171 8.15 3.70 5.07
C CYS A 171 8.01 4.63 6.29
N SER A 172 7.45 5.82 6.05
CA SER A 172 7.24 6.88 7.05
C SER A 172 5.92 7.62 6.87
N SER A 173 5.47 8.22 7.96
CA SER A 173 4.31 9.13 7.99
C SER A 173 4.76 10.59 8.04
N HIS A 174 4.13 11.45 7.25
CA HIS A 174 4.42 12.89 7.21
C HIS A 174 3.16 13.74 7.41
N GLU A 175 3.34 14.92 8.00
CA GLU A 175 2.30 15.94 8.08
C GLU A 175 2.77 17.18 7.33
N PHE A 176 1.96 17.61 6.35
CA PHE A 176 2.23 18.79 5.57
C PHE A 176 1.26 19.90 5.94
N HIS A 177 1.79 21.11 6.10
CA HIS A 177 0.99 22.32 6.21
C HIS A 177 0.04 22.48 5.00
N ALA A 178 -1.14 23.06 5.22
CA ALA A 178 -2.18 23.20 4.20
C ALA A 178 -1.73 24.00 2.96
N LYS A 179 -0.77 24.92 3.14
CA LYS A 179 -0.18 25.74 2.05
C LYS A 179 0.99 25.08 1.32
N HIS A 180 1.49 23.91 1.76
CA HIS A 180 2.55 23.22 1.01
C HIS A 180 2.06 22.85 -0.40
N ILE A 181 2.86 23.19 -1.40
CA ILE A 181 2.60 22.80 -2.78
C ILE A 181 3.23 21.42 -3.00
N LEU A 182 2.42 20.37 -2.95
CA LEU A 182 2.88 18.99 -3.11
C LEU A 182 3.38 18.76 -4.55
N PRO A 183 4.58 18.21 -4.76
CA PRO A 183 5.30 18.24 -6.05
C PRO A 183 4.82 17.17 -7.06
N PHE A 184 3.52 16.94 -7.15
CA PHE A 184 2.91 16.05 -8.15
C PHE A 184 2.60 16.83 -9.42
N ILE A 185 3.19 16.44 -10.56
CA ILE A 185 3.13 17.18 -11.83
C ILE A 185 2.17 16.59 -12.85
N GLU A 186 1.76 15.34 -12.67
CA GLU A 186 0.75 14.68 -13.50
C GLU A 186 -0.20 13.87 -12.63
N LYS A 187 -1.47 13.85 -13.02
CA LYS A 187 -2.51 12.96 -12.49
C LYS A 187 -2.91 12.04 -13.64
N GLY A 188 -2.78 10.74 -13.45
CA GLY A 188 -3.18 9.77 -14.46
C GLY A 188 -4.70 9.76 -14.68
N THR A 189 -5.11 9.25 -15.83
CA THR A 189 -6.53 9.13 -16.21
C THR A 189 -7.24 7.99 -15.48
N THR A 190 -6.48 7.00 -15.00
CA THR A 190 -7.02 5.84 -14.29
C THR A 190 -7.28 6.20 -12.84
N GLN A 191 -8.56 6.19 -12.47
CA GLN A 191 -9.04 6.37 -11.09
C GLN A 191 -9.90 5.16 -10.72
N LYS A 192 -9.61 4.56 -9.56
CA LYS A 192 -10.45 3.53 -8.94
C LYS A 192 -11.12 4.13 -7.71
N ASP A 193 -12.44 4.27 -7.79
CA ASP A 193 -13.25 4.76 -6.67
C ASP A 193 -13.80 3.60 -5.84
N GLY A 194 -13.23 3.45 -4.65
CA GLY A 194 -13.80 2.64 -3.58
C GLY A 194 -14.73 3.48 -2.69
N HIS A 195 -15.38 2.79 -1.77
CA HIS A 195 -16.27 3.41 -0.78
C HIS A 195 -15.51 4.29 0.22
N PHE A 196 -14.41 3.78 0.76
CA PHE A 196 -13.60 4.47 1.78
C PHE A 196 -12.42 5.26 1.21
N SER A 197 -12.09 5.08 -0.07
CA SER A 197 -10.93 5.74 -0.67
C SER A 197 -11.05 5.84 -2.18
N THR A 198 -10.28 6.74 -2.76
CA THR A 198 -10.05 6.87 -4.19
C THR A 198 -8.57 6.62 -4.45
N VAL A 199 -8.26 5.72 -5.37
CA VAL A 199 -6.89 5.46 -5.83
C VAL A 199 -6.70 6.04 -7.22
N PHE A 200 -5.69 6.87 -7.41
CA PHE A 200 -5.33 7.39 -8.72
C PHE A 200 -3.81 7.40 -8.91
N GLN A 201 -3.38 7.34 -10.17
CA GLN A 201 -1.97 7.46 -10.51
C GLN A 201 -1.53 8.92 -10.40
N ALA A 202 -0.31 9.16 -9.90
CA ALA A 202 0.32 10.47 -9.93
C ALA A 202 1.81 10.36 -10.28
N ALA A 203 2.38 11.43 -10.84
CA ALA A 203 3.81 11.52 -11.11
C ALA A 203 4.47 12.58 -10.21
N ILE A 204 5.53 12.19 -9.50
CA ILE A 204 6.32 13.10 -8.65
C ILE A 204 7.34 13.82 -9.54
N HIS A 205 7.57 15.11 -9.28
CA HIS A 205 8.65 15.83 -9.95
C HIS A 205 10.02 15.19 -9.61
N PRO A 206 10.90 14.90 -10.61
CA PRO A 206 12.12 14.13 -10.37
C PRO A 206 13.09 14.72 -9.32
N SER A 207 13.11 16.04 -9.14
CA SER A 207 13.94 16.69 -8.12
C SER A 207 13.32 16.71 -6.71
N HIS A 208 12.14 16.12 -6.51
CA HIS A 208 11.40 16.11 -5.23
C HIS A 208 11.08 14.69 -4.75
N GLN A 209 11.89 13.71 -5.12
CA GLN A 209 11.70 12.31 -4.73
C GLN A 209 12.98 11.74 -4.11
N ILE A 210 12.81 10.87 -3.12
CA ILE A 210 13.84 9.98 -2.61
C ILE A 210 13.32 8.55 -2.78
N ILE A 211 14.04 7.76 -3.58
CA ILE A 211 13.66 6.37 -3.89
C ILE A 211 14.72 5.43 -3.35
N HIS A 212 14.33 4.54 -2.45
CA HIS A 212 15.23 3.54 -1.89
C HIS A 212 15.25 2.27 -2.75
N GLY A 213 16.46 1.78 -3.07
CA GLY A 213 16.66 0.42 -3.59
C GLY A 213 16.33 0.20 -5.08
N SER A 214 16.09 1.24 -5.87
CA SER A 214 15.93 1.12 -7.32
C SER A 214 17.21 1.49 -8.06
N SER A 215 17.59 0.71 -9.08
CA SER A 215 18.69 1.05 -10.01
C SER A 215 18.33 2.22 -10.96
N LYS A 216 17.18 2.87 -10.75
CA LYS A 216 16.72 4.01 -11.54
C LYS A 216 17.46 5.26 -11.09
N SER A 217 17.93 6.02 -12.06
CA SER A 217 18.51 7.34 -11.85
C SER A 217 17.49 8.27 -11.19
N ASN A 218 17.93 9.16 -10.29
CA ASN A 218 17.09 10.24 -9.74
C ASN A 218 16.53 11.21 -10.80
N THR A 219 16.87 11.02 -12.08
CA THR A 219 16.33 11.78 -13.22
C THR A 219 15.01 11.23 -13.76
N ASP A 220 14.65 9.99 -13.43
CA ASP A 220 13.44 9.36 -14.00
C ASP A 220 12.18 9.82 -13.25
N GLN A 221 11.13 10.08 -14.00
CA GLN A 221 9.82 10.41 -13.43
C GLN A 221 9.24 9.18 -12.74
N THR A 222 9.01 9.25 -11.43
CA THR A 222 8.37 8.16 -10.69
C THR A 222 6.87 8.32 -10.70
N ARG A 223 6.20 7.26 -11.14
CA ARG A 223 4.76 7.10 -11.04
C ARG A 223 4.43 6.34 -9.77
N VAL A 224 3.48 6.87 -9.01
CA VAL A 224 2.99 6.32 -7.75
C VAL A 224 1.48 6.13 -7.81
N ALA A 225 0.96 5.21 -7.01
CA ALA A 225 -0.47 5.15 -6.68
C ALA A 225 -0.71 6.03 -5.45
N LEU A 226 -1.55 7.06 -5.58
CA LEU A 226 -2.04 7.84 -4.45
C LEU A 226 -3.44 7.36 -4.09
N LYS A 227 -3.58 6.86 -2.87
CA LYS A 227 -4.84 6.48 -2.25
C LYS A 227 -5.27 7.58 -1.29
N GLU A 228 -6.28 8.34 -1.67
CA GLU A 228 -6.90 9.37 -0.83
C GLU A 228 -8.07 8.75 -0.06
N LEU A 229 -8.04 8.82 1.26
CA LEU A 229 -9.13 8.30 2.10
C LEU A 229 -10.26 9.32 2.17
N LYS A 230 -11.50 8.85 2.01
CA LYS A 230 -12.71 9.67 2.01
C LYS A 230 -13.15 9.93 3.44
N ASN A 231 -13.43 11.19 3.75
CA ASN A 231 -14.07 11.54 5.01
C ASN A 231 -15.59 11.29 4.89
N LEU A 232 -16.07 10.16 5.40
CA LEU A 232 -17.47 9.75 5.31
C LEU A 232 -18.21 10.08 6.61
N SER A 233 -19.46 10.54 6.50
CA SER A 233 -20.35 10.80 7.63
C SER A 233 -21.08 9.51 8.08
N GLU A 234 -20.34 8.44 8.34
CA GLU A 234 -20.87 7.14 8.77
C GLU A 234 -20.70 6.94 10.28
N GLN A 235 -21.70 6.33 10.93
CA GLN A 235 -21.60 5.97 12.36
C GLN A 235 -20.40 5.03 12.58
N ASN A 236 -19.55 5.35 13.55
CA ASN A 236 -18.33 4.59 13.88
C ASN A 236 -17.21 4.59 12.83
N TYR A 237 -17.32 5.37 11.76
CA TYR A 237 -16.20 5.58 10.84
C TYR A 237 -15.39 6.82 11.26
N ASN A 238 -14.08 6.64 11.41
CA ASN A 238 -13.15 7.75 11.61
C ASN A 238 -12.02 7.63 10.59
N VAL A 239 -11.95 8.60 9.67
CA VAL A 239 -10.95 8.61 8.58
C VAL A 239 -9.51 8.65 9.09
N HIS A 240 -9.26 9.31 10.23
CA HIS A 240 -7.92 9.37 10.80
C HIS A 240 -7.48 8.01 11.37
N VAL A 241 -8.37 7.33 12.11
CA VAL A 241 -8.12 5.98 12.61
C VAL A 241 -7.95 4.99 11.46
N SER A 242 -8.79 5.09 10.43
CA SER A 242 -8.69 4.30 9.19
C SER A 242 -7.32 4.46 8.53
N TRP A 243 -6.91 5.71 8.31
CA TRP A 243 -5.62 6.06 7.71
C TRP A 243 -4.44 5.53 8.54
N LEU A 244 -4.48 5.72 9.86
CA LEU A 244 -3.41 5.28 10.75
C LEU A 244 -3.28 3.76 10.76
N ASN A 245 -4.41 3.04 10.83
CA ASN A 245 -4.42 1.58 10.78
C ASN A 245 -3.83 1.05 9.47
N GLU A 246 -4.22 1.65 8.34
CA GLU A 246 -3.73 1.22 7.03
C GLU A 246 -2.24 1.55 6.85
N ALA A 247 -1.80 2.74 7.23
CA ALA A 247 -0.39 3.13 7.19
C ALA A 247 0.48 2.20 8.07
N ASN A 248 0.05 1.92 9.30
CA ASN A 248 0.78 1.05 10.22
C ASN A 248 0.88 -0.39 9.71
N ALA A 249 -0.19 -0.91 9.10
CA ALA A 249 -0.17 -2.23 8.49
C ALA A 249 0.83 -2.27 7.33
N LEU A 250 0.78 -1.29 6.43
CA LEU A 250 1.66 -1.22 5.27
C LEU A 250 3.14 -1.11 5.66
N PHE A 251 3.47 -0.31 6.68
CA PHE A 251 4.86 -0.17 7.12
C PHE A 251 5.40 -1.48 7.70
N GLN A 252 4.62 -2.21 8.50
CA GLN A 252 5.02 -3.52 9.02
C GLN A 252 5.17 -4.56 7.91
N ILE A 253 4.29 -4.53 6.90
CA ILE A 253 4.35 -5.44 5.76
C ILE A 253 5.58 -5.15 4.90
N ALA A 254 5.92 -3.88 4.70
CA ALA A 254 7.11 -3.48 3.96
C ALA A 254 8.41 -3.98 4.64
N GLU A 255 8.44 -4.09 5.98
CA GLU A 255 9.56 -4.69 6.72
C GLU A 255 9.79 -6.17 6.41
N LEU A 256 8.77 -6.90 5.96
CA LEU A 256 8.90 -8.31 5.58
C LEU A 256 9.77 -8.52 4.33
N ARG A 257 10.06 -7.44 3.58
CA ARG A 257 10.94 -7.39 2.41
C ARG A 257 10.75 -8.61 1.50
N HIS A 258 9.54 -8.73 0.97
CA HIS A 258 9.15 -9.85 0.12
C HIS A 258 8.81 -9.38 -1.29
N LYS A 259 9.28 -10.11 -2.33
CA LYS A 259 9.08 -9.78 -3.75
C LYS A 259 7.60 -9.59 -4.10
N HIS A 260 6.73 -10.39 -3.52
CA HIS A 260 5.29 -10.43 -3.80
C HIS A 260 4.45 -9.64 -2.78
N LEU A 261 5.07 -8.75 -1.99
CA LEU A 261 4.39 -7.79 -1.11
C LEU A 261 4.79 -6.38 -1.50
N ILE A 262 3.90 -5.42 -1.23
CA ILE A 262 4.22 -4.01 -1.42
C ILE A 262 5.38 -3.62 -0.49
N SER A 263 6.43 -3.05 -1.06
CA SER A 263 7.68 -2.75 -0.33
C SER A 263 7.95 -1.26 -0.15
N GLN A 264 7.20 -0.40 -0.83
CA GLN A 264 7.32 1.05 -0.74
C GLN A 264 5.94 1.65 -0.49
N ALA A 265 5.80 2.23 0.70
CA ALA A 265 4.59 2.89 1.13
C ALA A 265 4.97 4.12 1.95
N THR A 266 4.32 5.25 1.71
CA THR A 266 4.48 6.47 2.52
C THR A 266 3.10 6.98 2.84
N ALA A 267 2.86 7.39 4.08
CA ALA A 267 1.59 7.98 4.47
C ALA A 267 1.78 9.48 4.68
N PHE A 268 0.84 10.31 4.26
CA PHE A 268 0.87 11.72 4.64
C PHE A 268 -0.52 12.34 4.78
N LYS A 269 -0.60 13.41 5.56
CA LYS A 269 -1.80 14.25 5.67
C LYS A 269 -1.50 15.70 5.30
N GLN A 270 -2.50 16.36 4.72
CA GLN A 270 -2.49 17.79 4.43
C GLN A 270 -3.87 18.38 4.72
N GLY A 271 -3.97 19.16 5.80
CA GLY A 271 -5.26 19.59 6.34
C GLY A 271 -6.16 18.39 6.65
N GLU A 272 -7.38 18.40 6.13
CA GLU A 272 -8.35 17.30 6.27
C GLU A 272 -8.14 16.14 5.29
N ARG A 273 -7.15 16.20 4.40
CA ARG A 273 -6.91 15.16 3.39
C ARG A 273 -5.88 14.17 3.91
N ARG A 274 -6.19 12.88 3.79
CA ARG A 274 -5.34 11.77 4.26
C ARG A 274 -4.97 10.88 3.07
N PHE A 275 -3.68 10.65 2.88
CA PHE A 275 -3.15 9.94 1.74
C PHE A 275 -2.22 8.80 2.12
N ILE A 276 -2.23 7.77 1.28
CA ILE A 276 -1.23 6.72 1.26
C ILE A 276 -0.67 6.68 -0.17
N MET A 277 0.65 6.77 -0.27
CA MET A 277 1.41 6.74 -1.51
C MET A 277 2.12 5.40 -1.63
N LEU A 278 1.89 4.68 -2.72
CA LEU A 278 2.38 3.32 -2.96
C LEU A 278 3.10 3.27 -4.31
N GLU A 279 3.91 2.24 -4.51
CA GLU A 279 4.44 1.90 -5.83
C GLU A 279 3.31 1.69 -6.87
N TRP A 280 3.48 2.23 -8.07
CA TRP A 280 2.48 2.10 -9.14
C TRP A 280 2.59 0.75 -9.87
N ALA A 281 1.50 -0.02 -9.88
CA ALA A 281 1.37 -1.25 -10.65
C ALA A 281 1.07 -0.94 -12.12
N ASN A 282 2.12 -0.84 -12.94
CA ASN A 282 2.03 -0.54 -14.38
C ASN A 282 1.33 -1.61 -15.24
N GLY A 283 1.06 -2.79 -14.68
CA GLY A 283 0.34 -3.89 -15.33
C GLY A 283 -1.13 -4.03 -14.93
N GLY A 284 -1.66 -3.17 -14.05
CA GLY A 284 -3.02 -3.30 -13.52
C GLY A 284 -3.13 -4.35 -12.42
N THR A 285 -4.30 -4.98 -12.32
CA THR A 285 -4.60 -6.08 -11.38
C THR A 285 -4.61 -7.43 -12.09
N LEU A 286 -4.61 -8.53 -11.34
CA LEU A 286 -4.78 -9.87 -11.89
C LEU A 286 -6.11 -10.02 -12.64
N ARG A 287 -7.17 -9.38 -12.15
CA ARG A 287 -8.46 -9.28 -12.85
C ARG A 287 -8.31 -8.64 -14.23
N ASP A 288 -7.54 -7.56 -14.32
CA ASP A 288 -7.29 -6.83 -15.57
C ASP A 288 -6.47 -7.70 -16.56
N ILE A 289 -5.48 -8.46 -16.06
CA ILE A 289 -4.71 -9.41 -16.88
C ILE A 289 -5.65 -10.41 -17.55
N TRP A 290 -6.51 -11.06 -16.77
CA TRP A 290 -7.40 -12.08 -17.31
C TRP A 290 -8.34 -11.53 -18.38
N GLN A 291 -8.80 -10.28 -18.24
CA GLN A 291 -9.71 -9.63 -19.18
C GLN A 291 -9.03 -9.13 -20.46
N THR A 292 -7.76 -8.73 -20.37
CA THR A 292 -7.08 -7.99 -21.47
C THR A 292 -6.07 -8.82 -22.24
N GLU A 293 -5.46 -9.83 -21.62
CA GLU A 293 -4.48 -10.67 -22.30
C GLU A 293 -5.17 -11.59 -23.32
N SER A 294 -4.74 -11.47 -24.58
CA SER A 294 -5.14 -12.40 -25.64
C SER A 294 -4.49 -13.76 -25.38
N HIS A 295 -5.28 -14.69 -24.84
CA HIS A 295 -4.84 -16.06 -24.60
C HIS A 295 -5.11 -16.92 -25.84
N ASP A 296 -4.07 -17.43 -26.48
CA ASP A 296 -4.21 -18.44 -27.54
C ASP A 296 -4.64 -19.75 -26.88
N ARG A 297 -5.92 -20.09 -27.07
CA ARG A 297 -6.54 -21.31 -26.56
C ARG A 297 -6.25 -22.54 -27.41
N SER A 298 -5.60 -22.41 -28.57
CA SER A 298 -5.36 -23.53 -29.47
C SER A 298 -4.32 -24.52 -28.94
N PHE A 299 -3.48 -24.10 -28.00
CA PHE A 299 -2.55 -24.95 -27.26
C PHE A 299 -2.30 -24.39 -25.86
N LEU A 300 -1.92 -25.26 -24.92
CA LEU A 300 -1.47 -24.82 -23.59
C LEU A 300 0.05 -24.62 -23.62
N ASP A 301 0.51 -23.38 -23.48
CA ASP A 301 1.94 -23.07 -23.47
C ASP A 301 2.58 -23.45 -22.11
N GLY A 302 3.48 -24.43 -22.12
CA GLY A 302 4.19 -24.89 -20.93
C GLY A 302 5.03 -23.80 -20.25
N ASN A 303 5.57 -22.84 -21.00
CA ASN A 303 6.31 -21.72 -20.43
C ASN A 303 5.38 -20.79 -19.65
N LYS A 304 4.18 -20.52 -20.19
CA LYS A 304 3.15 -19.75 -19.49
C LYS A 304 2.67 -20.47 -18.23
N VAL A 305 2.48 -21.79 -18.29
CA VAL A 305 2.13 -22.62 -17.12
C VAL A 305 3.21 -22.54 -16.04
N MET A 306 4.49 -22.68 -16.41
CA MET A 306 5.59 -22.54 -15.47
C MET A 306 5.56 -21.14 -14.83
N ARG A 307 5.47 -20.07 -15.63
CA ARG A 307 5.42 -18.69 -15.12
C ARG A 307 4.28 -18.44 -14.14
N VAL A 308 3.08 -18.96 -14.40
CA VAL A 308 1.96 -18.87 -13.45
C VAL A 308 2.29 -19.64 -12.17
N LEU A 309 2.83 -20.85 -12.27
CA LEU A 309 3.23 -21.64 -11.11
C LEU A 309 4.31 -20.93 -10.26
N GLU A 310 5.26 -20.24 -10.89
CA GLU A 310 6.26 -19.43 -10.18
C GLU A 310 5.63 -18.29 -9.37
N GLU A 311 4.71 -17.54 -9.99
CA GLU A 311 4.05 -16.41 -9.34
C GLU A 311 3.08 -16.89 -8.25
N LEU A 312 2.32 -17.98 -8.46
CA LEU A 312 1.49 -18.59 -7.42
C LEU A 312 2.34 -19.08 -6.22
N THR A 313 3.51 -19.68 -6.49
CA THR A 313 4.44 -20.09 -5.44
C THR A 313 4.95 -18.87 -4.66
N GLY A 314 5.23 -17.77 -5.36
CA GLY A 314 5.63 -16.50 -4.77
C GLY A 314 4.55 -15.86 -3.90
N LEU A 315 3.31 -15.82 -4.37
CA LEU A 315 2.15 -15.34 -3.62
C LEU A 315 1.91 -16.20 -2.36
N ALA A 316 2.00 -17.53 -2.47
CA ALA A 316 1.88 -18.41 -1.32
C ALA A 316 3.00 -18.21 -0.29
N SER A 317 4.24 -17.98 -0.76
CA SER A 317 5.36 -17.63 0.14
C SER A 317 5.15 -16.29 0.84
N ALA A 318 4.59 -15.30 0.14
CA ALA A 318 4.21 -14.02 0.72
C ALA A 318 3.16 -14.18 1.80
N LEU A 319 2.13 -14.98 1.52
CA LEU A 319 1.04 -15.25 2.44
C LEU A 319 1.51 -16.05 3.66
N SER A 320 2.38 -17.04 3.47
CA SER A 320 3.05 -17.76 4.57
C SER A 320 3.82 -16.80 5.46
N ARG A 321 4.61 -15.87 4.90
CA ARG A 321 5.32 -14.85 5.69
C ARG A 321 4.38 -13.93 6.44
N LEU A 322 3.31 -13.45 5.80
CA LEU A 322 2.29 -12.61 6.44
C LEU A 322 1.63 -13.34 7.61
N HIS A 323 1.26 -14.60 7.40
CA HIS A 323 0.63 -15.42 8.44
C HIS A 323 1.63 -15.74 9.55
N GLY A 324 2.85 -16.11 9.19
CA GLY A 324 3.91 -16.62 10.05
C GLY A 324 4.81 -15.55 10.67
N THR A 325 4.39 -14.29 10.77
CA THR A 325 5.08 -13.22 11.51
C THR A 325 5.16 -13.53 13.02
N ASN A 326 5.94 -14.57 13.38
CA ASN A 326 6.63 -14.84 14.65
C ASN A 326 7.21 -16.26 14.72
N THR A 327 8.27 -16.58 13.95
CA THR A 327 9.15 -17.72 14.29
C THR A 327 10.65 -17.44 14.27
N ARG A 328 11.12 -16.20 13.99
CA ARG A 328 12.58 -15.96 13.94
C ARG A 328 13.02 -14.49 14.05
N THR A 329 13.07 -13.98 15.28
CA THR A 329 13.96 -12.86 15.65
C THR A 329 14.77 -13.21 16.89
N LYS A 330 15.77 -14.09 16.72
CA LYS A 330 17.05 -14.00 17.42
C LYS A 330 18.18 -14.26 16.42
N THR A 331 18.77 -13.15 16.00
CA THR A 331 20.19 -12.94 15.70
C THR A 331 20.87 -13.83 14.65
N ALA A 332 21.28 -13.16 13.58
CA ALA A 332 22.54 -13.46 12.91
C ALA A 332 23.69 -13.43 13.93
N LYS A 333 24.39 -14.54 14.08
CA LYS A 333 25.85 -14.58 14.21
C LYS A 333 26.34 -15.97 13.80
N ALA A 334 27.27 -15.95 12.87
CA ALA A 334 27.94 -17.10 12.29
C ALA A 334 28.83 -17.81 13.33
N THR A 335 28.97 -19.13 13.13
CA THR A 335 30.20 -19.95 13.27
C THR A 335 31.22 -19.55 14.34
N SER A 336 31.36 -20.36 15.39
CA SER A 336 32.57 -21.19 15.61
C SER A 336 32.39 -22.08 16.85
N ALA A 337 33.07 -23.21 16.83
CA ALA A 337 33.07 -24.24 17.84
C ALA A 337 33.78 -23.83 19.15
N ASP A 338 33.49 -24.65 20.17
CA ASP A 338 34.41 -25.18 21.20
C ASP A 338 34.31 -24.66 22.66
N ARG A 339 34.10 -25.66 23.53
CA ARG A 339 34.54 -25.87 24.93
C ARG A 339 34.11 -24.95 26.11
N THR A 340 33.48 -25.66 27.06
CA THR A 340 33.70 -25.71 28.52
C THR A 340 33.18 -24.62 29.48
N LYS A 341 32.19 -25.07 30.28
CA LYS A 341 32.10 -25.10 31.76
C LYS A 341 32.51 -23.87 32.63
N LYS A 342 31.58 -23.63 33.58
CA LYS A 342 31.70 -23.11 34.97
C LYS A 342 31.77 -21.60 35.18
N GLY A 343 31.03 -21.16 36.21
CA GLY A 343 31.47 -20.05 37.08
C GLY A 343 30.39 -19.04 37.41
N ALA A 344 29.90 -19.10 38.65
CA ALA A 344 29.05 -18.11 39.27
C ALA A 344 29.81 -16.82 39.65
N THR A 345 29.03 -15.82 40.09
CA THR A 345 29.36 -14.70 41.01
C THR A 345 29.64 -13.29 40.44
N SER A 346 28.66 -12.43 40.74
CA SER A 346 28.78 -11.15 41.46
C SER A 346 29.10 -9.85 40.71
N ARG A 347 28.05 -9.00 40.69
CA ARG A 347 28.00 -7.56 41.04
C ARG A 347 29.01 -6.61 40.38
N SER A 348 28.47 -5.61 39.69
CA SER A 348 28.57 -4.23 40.21
C SER A 348 27.44 -3.33 39.72
N LYS A 349 26.88 -2.62 40.71
CA LYS A 349 25.98 -1.47 40.58
C LYS A 349 26.76 -0.31 39.97
N THR A 350 26.11 0.50 39.14
CA THR A 350 26.30 1.95 39.21
C THR A 350 25.00 2.66 38.84
N ILE A 351 24.50 3.41 39.82
CA ILE A 351 23.43 4.41 39.74
C ILE A 351 24.08 5.72 39.33
N PHE A 352 23.53 6.46 38.35
CA PHE A 352 23.59 7.93 38.15
C PHE A 352 22.75 8.21 36.88
N SER A 353 22.02 9.29 36.65
CA SER A 353 21.32 10.33 37.41
C SER A 353 20.58 11.14 36.35
N GLN A 354 19.44 11.75 36.70
CA GLN A 354 18.72 12.68 35.83
C GLN A 354 19.61 13.85 35.37
N GLY A 355 19.41 14.32 34.13
CA GLY A 355 19.81 15.67 33.72
C GLY A 355 20.12 15.87 32.24
N GLN A 356 19.13 16.40 31.51
CA GLN A 356 19.28 17.49 30.52
C GLN A 356 19.70 17.19 29.06
N GLY A 357 18.72 17.32 28.16
CA GLY A 357 18.79 18.07 26.90
C GLY A 357 19.52 17.45 25.72
N ASP A 358 18.77 16.99 24.72
CA ASP A 358 18.96 17.41 23.33
C ASP A 358 17.74 17.03 22.48
N GLY A 359 17.20 18.04 21.80
CA GLY A 359 16.01 17.95 20.97
C GLY A 359 16.33 17.44 19.57
N ASP A 360 15.57 16.45 19.13
CA ASP A 360 15.28 16.18 17.73
C ASP A 360 13.75 16.15 17.57
N GLY A 361 13.17 17.35 17.53
CA GLY A 361 11.76 17.56 17.26
C GLY A 361 11.51 17.46 15.76
N ASN A 362 10.98 16.32 15.34
CA ASN A 362 9.77 16.18 14.49
C ASN A 362 9.79 14.86 13.69
N ARG A 363 10.22 13.77 14.32
CA ARG A 363 9.88 12.42 13.89
C ARG A 363 8.74 11.97 14.78
N LEU A 364 7.51 11.97 14.27
CA LEU A 364 6.41 11.25 14.91
C LEU A 364 6.84 9.77 15.00
N THR A 365 7.43 9.42 16.13
CA THR A 365 7.64 8.03 16.51
C THR A 365 6.25 7.47 16.70
N VAL A 366 5.82 6.68 15.71
CA VAL A 366 4.53 6.03 15.70
C VAL A 366 4.38 5.31 17.05
N PRO A 367 3.43 5.71 17.90
CA PRO A 367 3.19 4.98 19.13
C PRO A 367 2.83 3.55 18.74
N LYS A 368 3.47 2.56 19.37
CA LYS A 368 2.94 1.19 19.38
C LYS A 368 1.60 1.24 20.10
N ILE A 369 0.53 1.51 19.37
CA ILE A 369 -0.83 1.49 19.91
C ILE A 369 -1.20 0.01 20.09
N ARG A 370 -1.46 -0.36 21.34
CA ARG A 370 -2.05 -1.64 21.74
C ARG A 370 -3.37 -1.84 21.01
N PHE A 371 -3.56 -3.03 20.44
CA PHE A 371 -4.87 -3.46 19.99
C PHE A 371 -5.68 -3.94 21.19
N GLU A 372 -6.35 -3.02 21.89
CA GLU A 372 -7.41 -3.40 22.82
C GLU A 372 -8.60 -3.92 22.00
N GLY A 373 -8.81 -5.23 22.05
CA GLY A 373 -10.09 -5.81 21.71
C GLY A 373 -11.11 -5.28 22.70
N VAL A 374 -12.17 -4.65 22.19
CA VAL A 374 -13.32 -4.25 23.00
C VAL A 374 -13.93 -5.52 23.63
N SER A 375 -13.58 -5.76 24.89
CA SER A 375 -14.41 -6.49 25.86
C SER A 375 -14.41 -5.63 27.12
N SER A 376 -15.61 -5.32 27.58
CA SER A 376 -15.98 -4.67 28.84
C SER A 376 -15.12 -5.06 30.05
N ASP A 377 -14.94 -4.07 30.94
CA ASP A 377 -14.55 -4.15 32.36
C ASP A 377 -14.34 -5.57 32.92
N ASP A 378 -13.11 -5.88 33.32
CA ASP A 378 -12.77 -6.42 34.65
C ASP A 378 -11.26 -6.74 34.76
N GLY A 379 -10.64 -6.21 35.84
CA GLY A 379 -9.58 -6.85 36.64
C GLY A 379 -8.26 -7.33 36.01
N ASP A 380 -7.22 -6.53 36.21
CA ASP A 380 -5.85 -6.91 36.65
C ASP A 380 -5.32 -8.33 36.29
N ASP A 381 -4.39 -8.41 35.32
CA ASP A 381 -3.25 -9.33 35.42
C ASP A 381 -2.07 -8.85 34.55
N SER A 382 -0.99 -8.44 35.22
CA SER A 382 0.28 -8.06 34.62
C SER A 382 1.10 -9.29 34.22
N SER A 383 1.14 -9.61 32.93
CA SER A 383 2.18 -10.47 32.36
C SER A 383 2.75 -9.88 31.06
N ASP A 384 4.08 -9.69 31.06
CA ASP A 384 4.89 -9.25 29.92
C ASP A 384 4.98 -10.33 28.83
N ASN A 385 3.88 -10.54 28.10
CA ASN A 385 3.90 -11.27 26.84
C ASN A 385 3.99 -10.26 25.69
N ALA A 386 5.10 -10.29 24.94
CA ALA A 386 5.17 -9.66 23.63
C ALA A 386 4.14 -10.35 22.72
N GLU A 387 2.93 -9.79 22.65
CA GLU A 387 1.78 -10.37 21.95
C GLU A 387 2.09 -10.67 20.48
N GLU A 388 1.84 -11.92 20.09
CA GLU A 388 2.10 -12.47 18.76
C GLU A 388 1.19 -11.83 17.71
N GLN A 389 1.74 -11.00 16.83
CA GLN A 389 0.97 -10.37 15.75
C GLN A 389 0.95 -11.28 14.51
N HIS A 390 -0.11 -12.08 14.37
CA HIS A 390 -0.36 -12.91 13.18
C HIS A 390 -1.29 -12.17 12.20
N TRP A 391 -0.79 -11.77 11.04
CA TRP A 391 -1.61 -11.06 10.05
C TRP A 391 -2.54 -12.02 9.30
N ARG A 392 -3.78 -11.58 9.07
CA ARG A 392 -4.75 -12.15 8.13
C ARG A 392 -5.11 -11.06 7.13
N HIS A 393 -5.11 -11.36 5.84
CA HIS A 393 -5.50 -10.39 4.83
C HIS A 393 -7.01 -10.14 4.84
N GLY A 394 -7.83 -11.19 4.81
CA GLY A 394 -9.28 -11.13 4.94
C GLY A 394 -10.08 -10.59 3.75
N ASP A 395 -9.43 -10.21 2.64
CA ASP A 395 -10.06 -9.71 1.41
C ASP A 395 -9.18 -10.05 0.19
N LEU A 396 -8.60 -11.26 0.16
CA LEU A 396 -7.83 -11.69 -1.01
C LEU A 396 -8.76 -11.93 -2.19
N LYS A 397 -8.47 -11.27 -3.30
CA LYS A 397 -9.19 -11.40 -4.57
C LYS A 397 -8.30 -10.93 -5.73
N PRO A 398 -8.63 -11.26 -6.98
CA PRO A 398 -7.83 -10.87 -8.16
C PRO A 398 -7.63 -9.35 -8.29
N GLU A 399 -8.55 -8.53 -7.79
CA GLU A 399 -8.43 -7.07 -7.79
C GLU A 399 -7.36 -6.57 -6.80
N ASN A 400 -7.06 -7.34 -5.76
CA ASN A 400 -6.07 -7.02 -4.72
C ASN A 400 -4.71 -7.71 -4.99
N ILE A 401 -4.54 -8.34 -6.16
CA ILE A 401 -3.25 -8.83 -6.66
C ILE A 401 -2.82 -7.91 -7.80
N LEU A 402 -1.76 -7.13 -7.57
CA LEU A 402 -1.26 -6.12 -8.49
C LEU A 402 -0.16 -6.68 -9.39
N HIS A 403 -0.18 -6.28 -10.66
CA HIS A 403 0.78 -6.70 -11.68
C HIS A 403 1.83 -5.61 -11.95
N PHE A 404 3.08 -5.96 -11.67
CA PHE A 404 4.25 -5.14 -11.95
C PHE A 404 4.97 -5.72 -13.16
N LYS A 405 4.81 -5.07 -14.31
CA LYS A 405 5.52 -5.43 -15.54
C LYS A 405 6.99 -5.07 -15.38
N ASP A 406 7.85 -6.01 -15.70
CA ASP A 406 9.30 -5.80 -15.78
C ASP A 406 9.78 -6.12 -17.21
N GLU A 407 10.84 -5.43 -17.65
CA GLU A 407 11.40 -5.62 -19.01
C GLU A 407 12.01 -7.02 -19.20
N LYS A 408 12.28 -7.74 -18.11
CA LYS A 408 12.91 -9.07 -18.13
C LYS A 408 11.91 -10.21 -18.29
N SER A 409 10.64 -9.97 -18.00
CA SER A 409 9.54 -10.93 -17.94
C SER A 409 8.30 -10.34 -18.64
N PRO A 410 8.32 -10.23 -19.98
CA PRO A 410 7.39 -9.40 -20.74
C PRO A 410 5.92 -9.83 -20.67
N TRP A 411 5.63 -11.07 -20.25
CA TRP A 411 4.27 -11.57 -20.13
C TRP A 411 3.62 -11.25 -18.77
N LEU A 412 4.01 -11.94 -17.69
CA LEU A 412 3.33 -11.85 -16.38
C LEU A 412 4.06 -10.95 -15.36
N GLY A 413 5.28 -10.49 -15.65
CA GLY A 413 6.05 -9.66 -14.72
C GLY A 413 6.18 -10.28 -13.33
N THR A 414 5.84 -9.49 -12.31
CA THR A 414 5.72 -9.90 -10.90
C THR A 414 4.34 -9.52 -10.34
N LEU A 415 3.68 -10.45 -9.67
CA LEU A 415 2.43 -10.23 -8.94
C LEU A 415 2.69 -9.91 -7.47
N LYS A 416 2.00 -8.91 -6.92
CA LYS A 416 2.12 -8.52 -5.50
C LYS A 416 0.75 -8.42 -4.83
N ILE A 417 0.66 -8.86 -3.58
CA ILE A 417 -0.54 -8.71 -2.74
C ILE A 417 -0.62 -7.25 -2.25
N ALA A 418 -1.81 -6.63 -2.36
CA ALA A 418 -2.10 -5.26 -1.94
C ALA A 418 -3.38 -5.17 -1.09
N ASP A 419 -3.70 -3.98 -0.58
CA ASP A 419 -4.92 -3.70 0.23
C ASP A 419 -5.08 -4.55 1.51
N LEU A 420 -4.00 -4.66 2.28
CA LEU A 420 -3.94 -5.43 3.53
C LEU A 420 -4.62 -4.71 4.73
N GLY A 421 -4.97 -3.42 4.61
CA GLY A 421 -5.47 -2.58 5.71
C GLY A 421 -6.98 -2.64 5.98
N LEU A 422 -7.76 -3.39 5.19
CA LEU A 422 -9.22 -3.29 5.19
C LEU A 422 -9.97 -4.43 5.89
N ALA A 423 -9.25 -5.42 6.44
CA ALA A 423 -9.82 -6.63 7.03
C ALA A 423 -10.89 -6.39 8.13
N LYS A 424 -10.82 -5.25 8.85
CA LYS A 424 -11.78 -4.87 9.89
C LYS A 424 -12.85 -3.88 9.42
N GLN A 425 -12.55 -3.01 8.45
CA GLN A 425 -13.48 -1.96 7.99
C GLN A 425 -14.47 -2.46 6.95
N HIS A 426 -14.10 -3.46 6.15
CA HIS A 426 -15.01 -4.06 5.18
C HIS A 426 -16.23 -4.71 5.83
N VAL A 427 -16.07 -5.35 6.99
CA VAL A 427 -17.16 -6.01 7.73
C VAL A 427 -18.29 -5.03 8.09
N PHE A 428 -17.95 -3.77 8.37
CA PHE A 428 -18.96 -2.74 8.70
C PHE A 428 -19.69 -2.22 7.44
N ALA A 429 -18.96 -1.95 6.36
CA ALA A 429 -19.54 -1.44 5.11
C ALA A 429 -20.41 -2.47 4.35
N THR A 430 -20.03 -3.75 4.29
CA THR A 430 -20.86 -4.77 3.61
C THR A 430 -22.21 -4.95 4.33
N THR A 431 -22.22 -4.78 5.65
CA THR A 431 -23.41 -4.92 6.48
C THR A 431 -24.39 -3.73 6.32
N GLN A 432 -23.91 -2.51 6.05
CA GLN A 432 -24.75 -1.29 6.04
C GLN A 432 -25.20 -0.75 4.67
N ARG A 433 -24.66 -1.20 3.53
CA ARG A 433 -25.13 -0.69 2.22
C ARG A 433 -26.57 -1.12 1.95
N GLN A 434 -27.54 -0.23 2.00
CA GLN A 434 -28.94 -0.56 1.63
C GLN A 434 -29.14 -0.72 0.11
N ASP A 435 -28.14 -0.37 -0.71
CA ASP A 435 -28.21 -0.50 -2.17
C ASP A 435 -27.48 -1.75 -2.73
N PRO A 436 -28.17 -2.61 -3.50
CA PRO A 436 -27.58 -3.73 -4.24
C PRO A 436 -26.85 -3.22 -5.50
N THR A 437 -25.79 -2.43 -5.33
CA THR A 437 -24.90 -2.11 -6.47
C THR A 437 -23.95 -3.29 -6.73
N ARG A 438 -23.59 -3.52 -8.01
CA ARG A 438 -22.68 -4.57 -8.52
C ARG A 438 -21.42 -4.82 -7.65
N GLN A 439 -20.93 -3.82 -6.91
CA GLN A 439 -19.75 -3.95 -6.01
C GLN A 439 -20.00 -4.82 -4.77
N ARG A 440 -21.24 -4.95 -4.29
CA ARG A 440 -21.60 -5.83 -3.15
C ARG A 440 -21.36 -7.31 -3.48
N TYR A 441 -21.50 -7.64 -4.77
CA TYR A 441 -21.55 -9.00 -5.29
C TYR A 441 -20.14 -9.55 -5.57
N THR A 442 -19.30 -8.83 -6.33
CA THR A 442 -17.95 -9.31 -6.72
C THR A 442 -16.98 -9.54 -5.56
N THR A 443 -17.12 -8.84 -4.43
CA THR A 443 -16.23 -9.03 -3.27
C THR A 443 -16.62 -10.25 -2.43
N SER A 444 -17.90 -10.66 -2.40
CA SER A 444 -18.34 -11.79 -1.56
C SER A 444 -17.92 -13.16 -2.12
N HIS A 445 -17.58 -13.25 -3.41
CA HIS A 445 -17.30 -14.53 -4.08
C HIS A 445 -16.07 -15.25 -3.53
N TYR A 446 -15.08 -14.49 -3.07
CA TYR A 446 -13.82 -15.02 -2.55
C TYR A 446 -13.87 -15.22 -1.03
N GLU A 447 -15.00 -14.91 -0.39
CA GLU A 447 -15.19 -15.09 1.05
C GLU A 447 -15.31 -16.56 1.39
N ALA A 448 -14.72 -16.93 2.53
CA ALA A 448 -14.77 -18.28 3.01
C ALA A 448 -16.09 -18.57 3.77
N PRO A 449 -16.58 -19.83 3.77
CA PRO A 449 -17.86 -20.19 4.39
C PRO A 449 -18.00 -19.76 5.85
N GLU A 450 -16.88 -19.64 6.58
CA GLU A 450 -16.87 -19.17 7.96
C GLU A 450 -17.37 -17.74 8.18
N VAL A 451 -17.60 -16.93 7.12
CA VAL A 451 -18.38 -15.67 7.24
C VAL A 451 -19.78 -15.97 7.78
N ILE A 452 -20.39 -17.08 7.34
CA ILE A 452 -21.74 -17.50 7.69
C ILE A 452 -21.72 -18.54 8.83
N THR A 453 -20.89 -19.57 8.74
CA THR A 453 -20.95 -20.68 9.71
C THR A 453 -20.52 -20.26 11.11
N THR A 454 -19.67 -19.24 11.22
CA THR A 454 -19.24 -18.66 12.51
C THR A 454 -19.87 -17.29 12.80
N MET A 455 -20.91 -16.92 12.05
CA MET A 455 -21.63 -15.65 12.24
C MET A 455 -22.16 -15.54 13.68
N ASN A 456 -21.93 -14.40 14.32
CA ASN A 456 -22.26 -14.13 15.74
C ASN A 456 -21.49 -14.97 16.77
N SER A 457 -20.49 -15.77 16.36
CA SER A 457 -19.52 -16.30 17.31
C SER A 457 -18.54 -15.19 17.72
N ARG A 458 -18.09 -15.19 18.97
CA ARG A 458 -16.98 -14.31 19.43
C ARG A 458 -15.61 -14.80 18.96
N VAL A 459 -15.57 -15.80 18.07
CA VAL A 459 -14.33 -16.44 17.62
C VAL A 459 -13.72 -15.64 16.47
N PRO A 460 -12.46 -15.17 16.58
CA PRO A 460 -11.77 -14.53 15.47
C PRO A 460 -11.67 -15.49 14.26
N ARG A 461 -11.99 -15.02 13.05
CA ARG A 461 -11.89 -15.88 11.86
C ARG A 461 -10.43 -16.29 11.60
N SER A 462 -10.24 -17.55 11.23
CA SER A 462 -8.94 -18.17 10.97
C SER A 462 -8.17 -17.51 9.83
N ARG A 463 -6.84 -17.59 9.86
CA ARG A 463 -5.97 -17.28 8.70
C ARG A 463 -6.24 -18.19 7.50
N ARG A 464 -6.83 -19.38 7.74
CA ARG A 464 -7.28 -20.30 6.67
C ARG A 464 -8.43 -19.72 5.83
N TYR A 465 -8.99 -18.57 6.22
CA TYR A 465 -9.84 -17.75 5.38
C TYR A 465 -9.14 -17.36 4.08
N ASP A 466 -7.91 -16.84 4.19
CA ASP A 466 -7.11 -16.40 3.03
C ASP A 466 -6.76 -17.59 2.10
N ILE A 467 -6.72 -18.81 2.65
CA ILE A 467 -6.44 -20.04 1.88
C ILE A 467 -7.63 -20.46 1.02
N TRP A 468 -8.85 -20.24 1.50
CA TRP A 468 -10.05 -20.40 0.67
C TRP A 468 -10.06 -19.41 -0.49
N SER A 469 -9.78 -18.14 -0.20
CA SER A 469 -9.69 -17.08 -1.21
C SER A 469 -8.60 -17.38 -2.25
N MET A 470 -7.42 -17.85 -1.81
CA MET A 470 -6.38 -18.34 -2.73
C MET A 470 -6.81 -19.57 -3.52
N GLY A 471 -7.61 -20.47 -2.94
CA GLY A 471 -8.22 -21.60 -3.65
C GLY A 471 -9.09 -21.15 -4.83
N CYS A 472 -9.94 -20.15 -4.60
CA CYS A 472 -10.76 -19.53 -5.64
C CYS A 472 -9.87 -18.91 -6.74
N ILE A 473 -8.84 -18.13 -6.36
CA ILE A 473 -7.93 -17.46 -7.31
C ILE A 473 -7.15 -18.47 -8.16
N ILE A 474 -6.60 -19.52 -7.54
CA ILE A 474 -5.86 -20.57 -8.25
C ILE A 474 -6.80 -21.31 -9.21
N PHE A 475 -8.03 -21.62 -8.78
CA PHE A 475 -9.02 -22.28 -9.63
C PHE A 475 -9.38 -21.45 -10.86
N GLU A 476 -9.65 -20.15 -10.67
CA GLU A 476 -9.90 -19.23 -11.78
C GLU A 476 -8.70 -19.12 -12.72
N TYR A 477 -7.48 -19.13 -12.19
CA TYR A 477 -6.27 -19.20 -13.02
C TYR A 477 -6.26 -20.45 -13.90
N MET A 478 -6.66 -21.61 -13.38
CA MET A 478 -6.72 -22.86 -14.15
C MET A 478 -7.79 -22.79 -15.24
N ILE A 479 -8.98 -22.27 -14.92
CA ILE A 479 -10.04 -22.03 -15.91
C ILE A 479 -9.54 -21.10 -17.02
N TRP A 480 -8.88 -20.00 -16.65
CA TRP A 480 -8.36 -19.03 -17.61
C TRP A 480 -7.26 -19.62 -18.51
N LEU A 481 -6.32 -20.39 -17.96
CA LEU A 481 -5.29 -21.05 -18.75
C LEU A 481 -5.87 -22.10 -19.71
N LEU A 482 -6.90 -22.83 -19.31
CA LEU A 482 -7.49 -23.91 -20.11
C LEU A 482 -8.47 -23.42 -21.18
N TYR A 483 -9.26 -22.38 -20.87
CA TYR A 483 -10.44 -21.97 -21.65
C TYR A 483 -10.49 -20.45 -21.93
N GLY A 484 -9.54 -19.67 -21.45
CA GLY A 484 -9.51 -18.21 -21.60
C GLY A 484 -10.60 -17.47 -20.81
N TYR A 485 -10.69 -16.16 -21.04
CA TYR A 485 -11.66 -15.30 -20.32
C TYR A 485 -13.09 -15.46 -20.83
N GLU A 486 -13.31 -15.30 -22.13
CA GLU A 486 -14.66 -15.21 -22.70
C GLU A 486 -15.45 -16.53 -22.60
N GLU A 487 -14.80 -17.66 -22.86
CA GLU A 487 -15.47 -18.98 -22.83
C GLU A 487 -15.32 -19.67 -21.48
N GLY A 488 -14.18 -19.51 -20.81
CA GLY A 488 -13.94 -20.08 -19.48
C GLY A 488 -14.53 -19.24 -18.36
N LEU A 489 -13.78 -18.22 -17.93
CA LEU A 489 -14.09 -17.45 -16.73
C LEU A 489 -15.46 -16.76 -16.80
N ARG A 490 -15.79 -16.13 -17.92
CA ARG A 490 -17.08 -15.45 -18.09
C ARG A 490 -18.25 -16.44 -18.08
N SER A 491 -18.08 -17.66 -18.60
CA SER A 491 -19.09 -18.71 -18.50
C SER A 491 -19.27 -19.13 -17.04
N PHE A 492 -18.17 -19.39 -16.32
CA PHE A 492 -18.19 -19.71 -14.90
C PHE A 492 -18.89 -18.62 -14.07
N TYR A 493 -18.59 -17.34 -14.30
CA TYR A 493 -19.25 -16.24 -13.60
C TYR A 493 -20.74 -16.10 -13.96
N ASN A 494 -21.16 -16.50 -15.16
CA ASN A 494 -22.56 -16.42 -15.56
C ASN A 494 -23.45 -17.45 -14.83
N GLU A 495 -22.87 -18.51 -14.24
CA GLU A 495 -23.62 -19.47 -13.42
C GLU A 495 -24.13 -18.86 -12.11
N GLU A 496 -23.65 -17.67 -11.75
CA GLU A 496 -24.10 -16.91 -10.57
C GLU A 496 -25.54 -16.39 -10.69
N LYS A 497 -26.07 -16.22 -11.91
CA LYS A 497 -27.37 -15.56 -12.14
C LYS A 497 -28.56 -16.26 -11.50
N ASP A 498 -28.41 -17.54 -11.16
CA ASP A 498 -29.44 -18.37 -10.55
C ASP A 498 -29.16 -18.66 -9.05
N ILE A 499 -28.23 -17.95 -8.41
CA ILE A 499 -27.75 -18.20 -7.04
C ILE A 499 -28.49 -17.32 -6.01
N ASN A 500 -28.86 -17.90 -4.87
CA ASN A 500 -29.36 -17.10 -3.74
C ASN A 500 -28.18 -16.45 -3.00
N THR A 501 -27.88 -15.20 -3.34
CA THR A 501 -26.69 -14.45 -2.87
C THR A 501 -26.59 -14.25 -1.35
N HIS A 502 -27.63 -14.60 -0.58
CA HIS A 502 -27.60 -14.54 0.90
C HIS A 502 -27.09 -15.85 1.53
N GLN A 503 -27.06 -16.94 0.77
CA GLN A 503 -26.78 -18.29 1.26
C GLN A 503 -25.75 -19.02 0.41
N GLU A 504 -25.47 -18.51 -0.80
CA GLU A 504 -24.70 -19.21 -1.80
C GLU A 504 -23.73 -18.24 -2.50
N THR A 505 -22.56 -18.74 -2.84
CA THR A 505 -21.59 -18.14 -3.75
C THR A 505 -21.28 -19.14 -4.86
N LEU A 506 -20.47 -18.76 -5.85
CA LEU A 506 -19.94 -19.69 -6.84
C LEU A 506 -19.15 -20.85 -6.22
N TYR A 507 -18.66 -20.71 -4.98
CA TYR A 507 -17.75 -21.66 -4.35
C TYR A 507 -18.34 -22.43 -3.16
N PHE A 508 -19.35 -21.90 -2.48
CA PHE A 508 -20.01 -22.62 -1.39
C PHE A 508 -21.52 -22.34 -1.34
N THR A 509 -22.26 -23.27 -0.73
CA THR A 509 -23.65 -23.10 -0.31
C THR A 509 -23.72 -23.32 1.19
N ALA A 510 -24.45 -22.46 1.90
CA ALA A 510 -24.59 -22.49 3.35
C ALA A 510 -26.06 -22.49 3.77
N ASP A 511 -26.38 -23.30 4.77
CA ASP A 511 -27.67 -23.28 5.44
C ASP A 511 -27.59 -22.37 6.67
N LEU A 512 -28.34 -21.28 6.65
CA LEU A 512 -28.37 -20.29 7.73
C LEU A 512 -28.99 -20.84 9.02
N THR A 513 -29.83 -21.89 8.93
CA THR A 513 -30.51 -22.48 10.10
C THR A 513 -29.59 -23.43 10.85
N THR A 514 -28.92 -24.33 10.14
CA THR A 514 -27.96 -25.29 10.73
C THR A 514 -26.56 -24.72 10.87
N ARG A 515 -26.26 -23.60 10.21
CA ARG A 515 -24.93 -22.98 10.10
C ARG A 515 -23.89 -23.92 9.52
N GLN A 516 -24.33 -24.83 8.65
CA GLN A 516 -23.44 -25.73 7.91
C GLN A 516 -23.22 -25.19 6.51
N ALA A 517 -22.05 -25.48 5.95
CA ALA A 517 -21.73 -25.12 4.58
C ALA A 517 -21.05 -26.28 3.87
N GLN A 518 -21.16 -26.27 2.56
CA GLN A 518 -20.50 -27.21 1.65
C GLN A 518 -19.99 -26.46 0.44
N VAL A 519 -18.99 -27.00 -0.25
CA VAL A 519 -18.57 -26.48 -1.57
C VAL A 519 -19.77 -26.49 -2.51
N SER A 520 -19.94 -25.50 -3.37
CA SER A 520 -21.11 -25.39 -4.26
C SER A 520 -21.17 -26.51 -5.30
N ASP A 521 -22.36 -26.79 -5.82
CA ASP A 521 -22.53 -27.75 -6.93
C ASP A 521 -21.85 -27.24 -8.21
N VAL A 522 -21.86 -25.93 -8.44
CA VAL A 522 -21.18 -25.25 -9.56
C VAL A 522 -19.67 -25.53 -9.52
N ALA A 523 -19.00 -25.20 -8.42
CA ALA A 523 -17.56 -25.43 -8.27
C ALA A 523 -17.22 -26.92 -8.37
N ARG A 524 -18.01 -27.80 -7.74
CA ARG A 524 -17.82 -29.25 -7.83
C ARG A 524 -17.94 -29.75 -9.27
N SER A 525 -18.96 -29.32 -10.01
CA SER A 525 -19.16 -29.70 -11.42
C SER A 525 -18.01 -29.24 -12.31
N TRP A 526 -17.53 -28.01 -12.13
CA TRP A 526 -16.39 -27.49 -12.90
C TRP A 526 -15.08 -28.21 -12.57
N ILE A 527 -14.81 -28.46 -11.27
CA ILE A 527 -13.63 -29.23 -10.85
C ILE A 527 -13.66 -30.63 -11.46
N SER A 528 -14.80 -31.34 -11.38
CA SER A 528 -14.95 -32.67 -11.96
C SER A 528 -14.77 -32.65 -13.48
N HIS A 529 -15.39 -31.72 -14.20
CA HIS A 529 -15.19 -31.61 -15.64
C HIS A 529 -13.73 -31.38 -16.01
N ILE A 530 -13.03 -30.49 -15.30
CA ILE A 530 -11.61 -30.26 -15.56
C ILE A 530 -10.79 -31.52 -15.29
N LEU A 531 -11.05 -32.26 -14.20
CA LEU A 531 -10.25 -33.44 -13.85
C LEU A 531 -10.54 -34.68 -14.71
N ASP A 532 -11.80 -34.86 -15.10
CA ASP A 532 -12.32 -36.10 -15.69
C ASP A 532 -12.58 -35.98 -17.20
N VAL A 533 -12.74 -34.76 -17.73
CA VAL A 533 -13.07 -34.53 -19.15
C VAL A 533 -11.98 -33.79 -19.90
N ASP A 534 -11.34 -32.78 -19.29
CA ASP A 534 -10.30 -32.02 -20.01
C ASP A 534 -9.08 -32.92 -20.33
N PRO A 535 -8.64 -33.00 -21.60
CA PRO A 535 -7.56 -33.89 -22.01
C PRO A 535 -6.19 -33.56 -21.41
N GLU A 536 -5.98 -32.34 -20.90
CA GLU A 536 -4.74 -31.99 -20.20
C GLU A 536 -4.68 -32.62 -18.80
N CYS A 537 -5.83 -32.85 -18.18
CA CYS A 537 -5.95 -33.40 -16.84
C CYS A 537 -6.29 -34.89 -16.85
N ASN A 538 -7.15 -35.36 -17.76
CA ASN A 538 -7.57 -36.77 -17.88
C ASN A 538 -6.63 -37.63 -18.75
N ARG A 539 -5.37 -37.22 -18.87
CA ARG A 539 -4.34 -38.01 -19.55
C ARG A 539 -3.64 -38.94 -18.55
N ALA A 540 -3.03 -40.01 -19.06
CA ALA A 540 -2.34 -41.00 -18.23
C ALA A 540 -1.11 -40.45 -17.49
N THR A 541 -0.47 -39.41 -18.04
CA THR A 541 0.70 -38.75 -17.43
C THR A 541 0.29 -37.61 -16.52
N PRO A 542 0.92 -37.40 -15.35
CA PRO A 542 0.65 -36.25 -14.48
C PRO A 542 0.73 -34.93 -15.25
N SER A 543 0.01 -33.90 -14.82
CA SER A 543 0.16 -32.52 -15.33
C SER A 543 0.10 -31.51 -14.21
N VAL A 544 0.78 -30.37 -14.38
CA VAL A 544 0.75 -29.27 -13.41
C VAL A 544 -0.68 -28.79 -13.18
N ILE A 545 -1.48 -28.67 -14.25
CA ILE A 545 -2.88 -28.25 -14.14
C ILE A 545 -3.69 -29.24 -13.30
N ARG A 546 -3.53 -30.55 -13.52
CA ARG A 546 -4.20 -31.58 -12.72
C ARG A 546 -3.84 -31.44 -11.25
N ASP A 547 -2.55 -31.33 -10.93
CA ASP A 547 -2.09 -31.28 -9.54
C ASP A 547 -2.53 -29.99 -8.83
N LEU A 548 -2.60 -28.87 -9.55
CA LEU A 548 -3.17 -27.61 -9.02
C LEU A 548 -4.67 -27.73 -8.76
N VAL A 549 -5.44 -28.33 -9.66
CA VAL A 549 -6.90 -28.53 -9.47
C VAL A 549 -7.20 -29.53 -8.35
N VAL A 550 -6.39 -30.60 -8.23
CA VAL A 550 -6.47 -31.54 -7.10
C VAL A 550 -6.14 -30.83 -5.78
N LEU A 551 -5.10 -29.99 -5.75
CA LEU A 551 -4.77 -29.19 -4.57
C LEU A 551 -5.92 -28.27 -4.17
N VAL A 552 -6.54 -27.58 -5.14
CA VAL A 552 -7.74 -26.75 -4.93
C VAL A 552 -8.84 -27.58 -4.26
N ARG A 553 -9.20 -28.72 -4.84
CA ARG A 553 -10.27 -29.60 -4.36
C ARG A 553 -10.01 -30.16 -2.96
N ASP A 554 -8.81 -30.66 -2.71
CA ASP A 554 -8.51 -31.49 -1.53
C ASP A 554 -7.94 -30.71 -0.34
N LYS A 555 -7.55 -29.45 -0.57
CA LYS A 555 -6.84 -28.64 0.44
C LYS A 555 -7.25 -27.18 0.50
N LEU A 556 -7.76 -26.55 -0.56
CA LEU A 556 -8.01 -25.09 -0.54
C LEU A 556 -9.50 -24.77 -0.42
N LEU A 557 -10.34 -25.36 -1.28
CA LEU A 557 -11.79 -25.28 -1.22
C LEU A 557 -12.37 -26.40 -0.34
N VAL A 558 -11.90 -26.45 0.91
CA VAL A 558 -12.38 -27.40 1.93
C VAL A 558 -13.08 -26.60 3.02
N VAL A 559 -14.27 -27.01 3.45
CA VAL A 559 -15.02 -26.27 4.49
C VAL A 559 -14.43 -26.52 5.87
N ASP A 560 -14.02 -27.75 6.16
CA ASP A 560 -13.56 -28.15 7.48
C ASP A 560 -12.23 -27.49 7.86
N LEU A 561 -12.19 -26.96 9.09
CA LEU A 561 -11.02 -26.34 9.70
C LEU A 561 -10.51 -27.23 10.84
N PRO A 562 -9.17 -27.31 11.06
CA PRO A 562 -8.62 -28.08 12.17
C PRO A 562 -9.13 -27.60 13.53
N GLN A 563 -9.51 -28.53 14.40
CA GLN A 563 -9.92 -28.28 15.78
C GLN A 563 -8.97 -29.02 16.74
N GLY A 564 -8.79 -28.48 17.95
CA GLY A 564 -7.78 -28.97 18.90
C GLY A 564 -7.96 -30.43 19.37
N SER A 565 -9.14 -30.99 19.22
CA SER A 565 -9.48 -32.39 19.57
C SER A 565 -9.32 -33.39 18.43
N MET A 566 -8.97 -32.93 17.21
CA MET A 566 -8.90 -33.79 16.03
C MET A 566 -7.62 -34.62 15.99
N SER A 567 -7.71 -35.82 15.42
CA SER A 567 -6.53 -36.66 15.16
C SER A 567 -5.66 -36.06 14.05
N GLN A 568 -4.40 -36.48 13.96
CA GLN A 568 -3.51 -36.01 12.89
C GLN A 568 -4.02 -36.38 11.50
N ASP A 569 -4.73 -37.50 11.35
CA ASP A 569 -5.28 -37.92 10.06
C ASP A 569 -6.52 -37.09 9.69
N ASP A 570 -7.35 -36.70 10.67
CA ASP A 570 -8.47 -35.80 10.43
C ASP A 570 -8.00 -34.37 10.11
N ILE A 571 -6.91 -33.90 10.73
CA ILE A 571 -6.33 -32.58 10.41
C ILE A 571 -5.81 -32.55 8.96
N LYS A 572 -5.28 -33.67 8.45
CA LYS A 572 -4.78 -33.75 7.07
C LYS A 572 -5.89 -33.57 6.04
N ILE A 573 -7.14 -33.90 6.34
CA ILE A 573 -8.26 -33.71 5.41
C ILE A 573 -8.89 -32.31 5.49
N CYS A 574 -8.57 -31.52 6.51
CA CYS A 574 -9.02 -30.13 6.61
C CYS A 574 -8.36 -29.21 5.57
N ARG A 575 -8.97 -28.02 5.37
CA ARG A 575 -8.39 -26.93 4.56
C ARG A 575 -6.97 -26.65 5.03
N ALA A 576 -6.01 -26.47 4.12
CA ALA A 576 -4.59 -26.24 4.37
C ALA A 576 -4.27 -24.89 5.06
N SER A 577 -3.05 -24.77 5.59
CA SER A 577 -2.46 -23.49 6.02
C SER A 577 -1.67 -22.83 4.89
N ALA A 578 -1.20 -21.59 5.08
CA ALA A 578 -0.34 -20.92 4.10
C ALA A 578 1.00 -21.64 3.88
N ASP A 579 1.59 -22.21 4.94
CA ASP A 579 2.82 -22.99 4.86
C ASP A 579 2.61 -24.29 4.07
N ASP A 580 1.45 -24.93 4.23
CA ASP A 580 1.09 -26.14 3.48
C ASP A 580 0.86 -25.83 1.99
N LEU A 581 0.21 -24.70 1.69
CA LEU A 581 0.05 -24.20 0.33
C LEU A 581 1.41 -23.92 -0.33
N GLU A 582 2.27 -23.15 0.35
CA GLU A 582 3.61 -22.83 -0.15
C GLU A 582 4.43 -24.11 -0.41
N ARG A 583 4.41 -25.07 0.53
CA ARG A 583 5.12 -26.35 0.39
C ARG A 583 4.60 -27.17 -0.78
N SER A 584 3.28 -27.23 -0.96
CA SER A 584 2.65 -27.98 -2.05
C SER A 584 3.01 -27.38 -3.41
N LEU A 585 2.92 -26.06 -3.56
CA LEU A 585 3.30 -25.37 -4.80
C LEU A 585 4.80 -25.50 -5.11
N LYS A 586 5.68 -25.40 -4.09
CA LYS A 586 7.11 -25.67 -4.25
C LYS A 586 7.40 -27.09 -4.74
N ASN A 587 6.65 -28.08 -4.26
CA ASN A 587 6.79 -29.46 -4.71
C ASN A 587 6.37 -29.63 -6.17
N ILE A 588 5.20 -29.10 -6.56
CA ILE A 588 4.73 -29.11 -7.95
C ILE A 588 5.75 -28.41 -8.87
N LYS A 589 6.27 -27.24 -8.45
CA LYS A 589 7.31 -26.51 -9.19
C LYS A 589 8.59 -27.32 -9.36
N ARG A 590 9.06 -27.98 -8.30
CA ARG A 590 10.24 -28.84 -8.38
C ARG A 590 10.03 -29.99 -9.35
N MET A 591 8.88 -30.67 -9.29
CA MET A 591 8.53 -31.73 -10.22
C MET A 591 8.49 -31.23 -11.67
N ALA A 592 7.99 -30.02 -11.92
CA ALA A 592 8.01 -29.37 -13.23
C ALA A 592 9.41 -29.14 -13.77
N ILE A 593 10.32 -28.62 -12.95
CA ILE A 593 11.72 -28.41 -13.33
C ILE A 593 12.41 -29.75 -13.61
N ASP A 594 12.23 -30.74 -12.73
CA ASP A 594 12.87 -32.05 -12.86
C ASP A 594 12.38 -32.83 -14.09
N ASP A 595 11.10 -32.69 -14.44
CA ASP A 595 10.50 -33.30 -15.63
C ASP A 595 10.94 -32.60 -16.93
N GLU A 596 10.98 -31.27 -16.93
CA GLU A 596 11.45 -30.46 -18.06
C GLU A 596 12.92 -30.76 -18.41
N GLN A 597 13.80 -30.89 -17.40
CA GLN A 597 15.19 -31.31 -17.59
C GLN A 597 15.34 -32.69 -18.24
N LYS A 598 14.33 -33.56 -18.08
CA LYS A 598 14.28 -34.90 -18.69
C LYS A 598 13.55 -34.91 -20.04
N GLY A 599 13.13 -33.76 -20.55
CA GLY A 599 12.34 -33.65 -21.78
C GLY A 599 10.91 -34.17 -21.65
N GLY A 600 10.37 -34.16 -20.42
CA GLY A 600 9.01 -34.59 -20.13
C GLY A 600 7.94 -33.56 -20.56
N ARG A 601 6.69 -33.84 -20.19
CA ARG A 601 5.50 -33.07 -20.62
C ARG A 601 4.60 -32.68 -19.46
N TYR A 602 5.11 -32.66 -18.23
CA TYR A 602 4.34 -32.36 -17.03
C TYR A 602 3.75 -30.93 -17.05
N LEU A 603 4.46 -29.96 -17.65
CA LEU A 603 3.96 -28.59 -17.83
C LEU A 603 2.78 -28.48 -18.79
N SER A 604 2.80 -29.22 -19.90
CA SER A 604 1.74 -29.22 -20.91
C SER A 604 1.88 -30.42 -21.85
N SER A 605 0.76 -30.93 -22.36
CA SER A 605 0.76 -32.02 -23.35
C SER A 605 1.32 -31.60 -24.71
N GLY A 606 1.28 -30.30 -25.01
CA GLY A 606 1.55 -29.72 -26.33
C GLY A 606 0.52 -30.11 -27.40
N LYS A 607 -0.62 -30.70 -27.02
CA LYS A 607 -1.68 -31.08 -27.96
C LYS A 607 -2.56 -29.88 -28.31
N SER A 608 -3.17 -29.94 -29.49
CA SER A 608 -4.18 -28.95 -29.88
C SER A 608 -5.40 -29.05 -28.97
N ARG A 609 -5.97 -27.90 -28.63
CA ARG A 609 -7.13 -27.72 -27.76
C ARG A 609 -8.34 -27.11 -28.47
N ASN A 610 -8.33 -27.03 -29.81
CA ASN A 610 -9.38 -26.39 -30.60
C ASN A 610 -10.79 -26.98 -30.41
N GLU A 611 -10.89 -28.26 -30.07
CA GLU A 611 -12.16 -28.97 -29.83
C GLU A 611 -12.53 -29.07 -28.35
N VAL A 612 -11.68 -28.55 -27.46
CA VAL A 612 -11.89 -28.63 -26.01
C VAL A 612 -12.80 -27.48 -25.58
N SER A 613 -13.94 -27.81 -24.96
CA SER A 613 -14.92 -26.84 -24.50
C SER A 613 -15.04 -26.84 -22.98
N PRO A 614 -15.31 -25.67 -22.36
CA PRO A 614 -15.66 -25.59 -20.95
C PRO A 614 -16.99 -26.32 -20.66
N PRO A 615 -17.30 -26.60 -19.39
CA PRO A 615 -18.59 -27.15 -18.99
C PRO A 615 -19.74 -26.32 -19.56
N ARG A 616 -20.81 -26.99 -20.00
CA ARG A 616 -22.05 -26.29 -20.36
C ARG A 616 -22.74 -25.84 -19.06
N PRO A 617 -23.25 -24.60 -18.98
CA PRO A 617 -23.97 -24.13 -17.80
C PRO A 617 -25.10 -25.10 -17.46
N GLN A 618 -25.16 -25.53 -16.19
CA GLN A 618 -26.22 -26.43 -15.74
C GLN A 618 -27.57 -25.68 -15.76
N ARG A 619 -28.32 -25.79 -16.88
CA ARG A 619 -29.76 -25.51 -16.86
C ARG A 619 -30.47 -26.69 -16.19
N VAL A 620 -30.45 -26.77 -14.87
CA VAL A 620 -31.16 -27.83 -14.15
C VAL A 620 -32.12 -27.23 -13.12
N ARG A 621 -33.41 -27.60 -13.27
CA ARG A 621 -34.47 -27.47 -12.27
C ARG A 621 -33.93 -27.89 -10.91
N ARG A 622 -33.78 -26.95 -9.97
CA ARG A 622 -33.47 -27.23 -8.56
C ARG A 622 -34.63 -28.06 -7.96
N GLN A 623 -34.51 -29.39 -7.95
CA GLN A 623 -35.22 -30.17 -6.94
C GLN A 623 -34.43 -29.97 -5.64
N SER A 624 -35.09 -29.34 -4.67
CA SER A 624 -34.60 -29.12 -3.33
C SER A 624 -34.26 -30.47 -2.68
N PHE A 625 -32.96 -30.79 -2.56
CA PHE A 625 -32.51 -31.94 -1.76
C PHE A 625 -32.58 -31.69 -0.24
N LEU A 626 -33.21 -30.60 0.21
CA LEU A 626 -33.47 -30.30 1.62
C LEU A 626 -34.93 -30.56 2.04
N SER A 627 -35.59 -31.53 1.42
CA SER A 627 -36.88 -32.01 1.88
C SER A 627 -36.97 -33.54 1.82
N THR A 628 -36.44 -34.21 2.84
CA THR A 628 -37.02 -35.46 3.31
C THR A 628 -37.16 -35.42 4.83
N SER A 629 -38.42 -35.45 5.24
CA SER A 629 -38.94 -35.47 6.60
C SER A 629 -38.46 -36.67 7.43
N SER A 630 -38.12 -36.38 8.68
CA SER A 630 -38.38 -37.15 9.90
C SER A 630 -38.85 -38.61 9.78
N GLY A 631 -38.06 -39.55 10.33
CA GLY A 631 -38.49 -40.92 10.56
C GLY A 631 -37.48 -41.84 11.26
N SER A 632 -37.48 -41.80 12.59
CA SER A 632 -37.01 -42.84 13.54
C SER A 632 -35.51 -43.17 13.67
N THR A 633 -35.07 -43.02 14.92
CA THR A 633 -33.90 -43.59 15.58
C THR A 633 -33.77 -45.12 15.42
N SER A 634 -32.56 -45.64 15.16
CA SER A 634 -31.87 -46.60 16.04
C SER A 634 -30.50 -47.04 15.51
N LYS A 635 -29.64 -47.37 16.48
CA LYS A 635 -28.27 -47.91 16.42
C LYS A 635 -28.03 -48.95 15.32
N GLN A 636 -26.86 -48.93 14.68
CA GLN A 636 -25.90 -50.05 14.72
C GLN A 636 -24.54 -49.73 14.09
N SER A 637 -23.54 -50.30 14.72
CA SER A 637 -22.11 -50.32 14.43
C SER A 637 -21.73 -51.32 13.35
N ASN A 638 -20.58 -51.09 12.71
CA ASN A 638 -19.69 -52.04 12.00
C ASN A 638 -20.30 -52.86 10.86
N LEU A 639 -19.71 -52.76 9.65
CA LEU A 639 -18.85 -53.81 9.06
C LEU A 639 -18.44 -53.44 7.60
N VAL A 640 -17.15 -53.71 7.31
CA VAL A 640 -16.61 -54.27 6.04
C VAL A 640 -16.04 -53.32 4.98
N ARG A 641 -14.70 -53.19 5.07
CA ARG A 641 -13.73 -53.29 3.96
C ARG A 641 -14.15 -54.31 2.89
N ALA A 642 -14.10 -53.93 1.62
CA ALA A 642 -13.29 -54.59 0.58
C ALA A 642 -13.84 -54.28 -0.82
N LEU A 643 -12.99 -53.76 -1.69
CA LEU A 643 -12.60 -54.42 -2.94
C LEU A 643 -11.34 -53.71 -3.48
N VAL A 644 -10.22 -54.33 -3.09
CA VAL A 644 -8.80 -54.30 -3.53
C VAL A 644 -8.16 -52.96 -3.90
#